data_AF-A0A8H7QYM1-F1
#
_entry.id   AF-A0A8H7QYM1-F1
#
_cell.length_a   1.000
_cell.length_b   1.000
_cell.length_c   1.000
_cell.angle_alpha   90.00
_cell.angle_beta   90.00
_cell.angle_gamma   90.00
#
_symmetry.space_group_name_H-M   'P 1'
#
loop_
_entity.id
_entity.type
_entity.pdbx_description
1 polymer ?
#
loop_
_entity_poly.entity_id
_entity_poly.type
_entity_poly.pdbx_seq_one_letter_code
_entity_poly.pdbx_strand_id
1 'polypeptide(L)'
;MENSKPMKDQNAAATCQYFSKYCEMYINNVSVPTGKKVKSFHKTFPQLLVCMFGAPSKRGWIQTEMTPIQNKAIRDLLSVNGQFFQALIKLSAYPEYSFDIITDALPADVKKVLSIGSVHLLPKVYSNSTYIVSSSNSNATDIRATATRQATLLPSVMGGDRKIRFTMLQFYLYYFLSAPTWPPLSASSPTPATTTTATTNTFNSQIPRTPTSAYNAPKTPTYGTSTYGTIRPTTSTATAPGQYLSPGVTQAIKLGVYSSLLDEYLQRMITIQPSDTSFPPFINSFLFDACMELWIRTTWIATNGKVNNDLMHYITVFVQYIVKHDIKQCFMDEKLVLTRVYNDMKTELFMLISRLAFNWSKHDDYLNVLDLWSIWAAPWKLGATPRSSDNTEYNPITSGWSKFVLDNLPLYFFLVDVFLQRTSTFTYKEPLPSTTATATTTTSSAYTTPITTSNFVENFTLSGQLRILCRINNLLKAKGLVEFLGLTEQALKQLKASAYSFTSDPFKQLAWHVYNTDTMDKVVRQKISDTYKFLVALDGINGIWNPKGLYAKNMAYRSDALLKTLNGMNTAASIFEAKGWGKQTASKLNKYAAQLKETSSNLHKTFKISNSLHQIVPESLDPTSKKPVVNTPPPAPTEKLMGKPVEKEAIKEAIIGPRCVGSGALLTQEEIRAVREGRAICSYDNIPAVGIRAKNYIRSYEIAPLVRWSIKTDAKINEHVKFCFDEYK
;
A
#
# COMPACT_ATOMS: atom_id res chain seq x y z
N MET A 1 -7.86 -39.08 -6.84
CA MET A 1 -8.88 -38.07 -7.21
C MET A 1 -8.53 -37.37 -8.51
N GLU A 2 -7.26 -37.09 -8.80
CA GLU A 2 -6.76 -36.47 -10.06
C GLU A 2 -7.30 -37.08 -11.37
N ASN A 3 -7.59 -38.39 -11.39
CA ASN A 3 -8.13 -39.08 -12.55
C ASN A 3 -9.66 -39.13 -12.62
N SER A 4 -10.37 -38.40 -11.75
CA SER A 4 -11.83 -38.40 -11.78
C SER A 4 -12.31 -37.78 -13.10
N LYS A 5 -13.30 -38.44 -13.70
CA LYS A 5 -13.94 -37.96 -14.93
C LYS A 5 -14.36 -36.48 -14.85
N PRO A 6 -14.97 -35.97 -13.75
CA PRO A 6 -15.36 -34.56 -13.65
C PRO A 6 -14.20 -33.56 -13.78
N MET A 7 -13.02 -33.88 -13.20
CA MET A 7 -11.84 -33.01 -13.28
C MET A 7 -11.23 -32.99 -14.68
N LYS A 8 -11.26 -34.13 -15.38
CA LYS A 8 -10.80 -34.25 -16.77
C LYS A 8 -11.72 -33.51 -17.74
N ASP A 9 -13.03 -33.62 -17.52
CA ASP A 9 -14.05 -32.98 -18.35
C ASP A 9 -14.14 -31.46 -18.10
N GLN A 10 -13.40 -30.94 -17.09
CA GLN A 10 -13.43 -29.54 -16.64
C GLN A 10 -14.85 -29.01 -16.34
N ASN A 11 -15.79 -29.90 -16.01
CA ASN A 11 -17.14 -29.50 -15.68
C ASN A 11 -17.18 -28.99 -14.23
N ALA A 12 -17.26 -27.68 -14.07
CA ALA A 12 -17.26 -27.02 -12.76
C ALA A 12 -18.35 -27.57 -11.82
N ALA A 13 -19.59 -27.71 -12.29
CA ALA A 13 -20.71 -28.17 -11.47
C ALA A 13 -20.52 -29.64 -11.01
N ALA A 14 -20.17 -30.53 -11.94
CA ALA A 14 -19.92 -31.94 -11.61
C ALA A 14 -18.71 -32.11 -10.69
N THR A 15 -17.68 -31.28 -10.85
CA THR A 15 -16.50 -31.28 -9.98
C THR A 15 -16.86 -30.81 -8.58
N CYS A 16 -17.60 -29.70 -8.44
CA CYS A 16 -18.05 -29.21 -7.14
C CYS A 16 -18.91 -30.24 -6.40
N GLN A 17 -19.88 -30.87 -7.08
CA GLN A 17 -20.69 -31.93 -6.48
C GLN A 17 -19.85 -33.14 -6.04
N TYR A 18 -18.89 -33.56 -6.88
CA TYR A 18 -17.99 -34.65 -6.55
C TYR A 18 -17.17 -34.35 -5.29
N PHE A 19 -16.57 -33.16 -5.19
CA PHE A 19 -15.77 -32.77 -4.02
C PHE A 19 -16.62 -32.61 -2.76
N SER A 20 -17.83 -32.04 -2.87
CA SER A 20 -18.75 -31.94 -1.74
C SER A 20 -19.09 -33.32 -1.16
N LYS A 21 -19.52 -34.26 -2.02
CA LYS A 21 -19.82 -35.64 -1.63
C LYS A 21 -18.59 -36.38 -1.09
N TYR A 22 -17.42 -36.15 -1.70
CA TYR A 22 -16.17 -36.76 -1.22
C TYR A 22 -15.81 -36.30 0.19
N CYS A 23 -15.93 -34.99 0.46
CA CYS A 23 -15.65 -34.41 1.77
C CYS A 23 -16.61 -34.93 2.83
N GLU A 24 -17.91 -34.97 2.52
CA GLU A 24 -18.93 -35.55 3.40
C GLU A 24 -18.61 -37.01 3.75
N MET A 25 -18.48 -37.88 2.74
CA MET A 25 -18.36 -39.32 2.93
C MET A 25 -17.03 -39.74 3.57
N TYR A 26 -15.90 -39.13 3.18
CA TYR A 26 -14.57 -39.64 3.52
C TYR A 26 -13.79 -38.79 4.53
N ILE A 27 -14.25 -37.58 4.83
CA ILE A 27 -13.57 -36.68 5.77
C ILE A 27 -14.48 -36.35 6.95
N ASN A 28 -15.67 -35.82 6.68
CA ASN A 28 -16.56 -35.32 7.74
C ASN A 28 -17.19 -36.46 8.55
N ASN A 29 -17.73 -37.49 7.88
CA ASN A 29 -18.42 -38.61 8.54
C ASN A 29 -17.50 -39.63 9.22
N VAL A 30 -16.18 -39.52 9.07
CA VAL A 30 -15.20 -40.43 9.68
C VAL A 30 -14.64 -39.80 10.95
N SER A 31 -14.63 -40.49 12.10
CA SER A 31 -14.09 -39.92 13.36
C SER A 31 -12.62 -39.47 13.24
N VAL A 32 -11.77 -40.31 12.66
CA VAL A 32 -10.36 -40.03 12.39
C VAL A 32 -10.10 -40.08 10.88
N PRO A 33 -9.67 -38.97 10.24
CA PRO A 33 -9.42 -38.92 8.81
C PRO A 33 -8.34 -39.96 8.40
N THR A 34 -8.74 -41.03 7.68
CA THR A 34 -7.83 -42.12 7.30
C THR A 34 -6.88 -41.73 6.15
N GLY A 35 -5.63 -42.21 6.23
CA GLY A 35 -4.53 -41.68 5.44
C GLY A 35 -4.70 -41.70 3.92
N LYS A 36 -5.20 -42.79 3.29
CA LYS A 36 -5.20 -42.88 1.82
C LYS A 36 -6.16 -41.88 1.15
N LYS A 37 -7.36 -41.71 1.69
CA LYS A 37 -8.38 -40.81 1.13
C LYS A 37 -8.05 -39.35 1.39
N VAL A 38 -7.57 -39.04 2.58
CA VAL A 38 -7.16 -37.68 2.96
C VAL A 38 -5.91 -37.27 2.20
N LYS A 39 -4.88 -38.13 2.08
CA LYS A 39 -3.69 -37.87 1.25
C LYS A 39 -4.07 -37.62 -0.22
N SER A 40 -5.04 -38.36 -0.76
CA SER A 40 -5.53 -38.10 -2.13
C SER A 40 -6.21 -36.73 -2.23
N PHE A 41 -6.97 -36.29 -1.22
CA PHE A 41 -7.57 -34.96 -1.20
C PHE A 41 -6.51 -33.88 -1.09
N HIS A 42 -5.62 -33.98 -0.09
CA HIS A 42 -4.49 -33.08 0.12
C HIS A 42 -3.63 -32.89 -1.14
N LYS A 43 -3.30 -33.97 -1.86
CA LYS A 43 -2.54 -33.90 -3.12
C LYS A 43 -3.28 -33.17 -4.23
N THR A 44 -4.59 -33.39 -4.35
CA THR A 44 -5.42 -32.80 -5.42
C THR A 44 -5.86 -31.36 -5.09
N PHE A 45 -5.79 -30.96 -3.82
CA PHE A 45 -6.35 -29.72 -3.33
C PHE A 45 -5.80 -28.47 -4.03
N PRO A 46 -4.48 -28.27 -4.18
CA PRO A 46 -3.96 -27.11 -4.90
C PRO A 46 -4.44 -27.04 -6.36
N GLN A 47 -4.54 -28.20 -7.03
CA GLN A 47 -5.06 -28.26 -8.41
C GLN A 47 -6.52 -27.81 -8.48
N LEU A 48 -7.34 -28.21 -7.50
CA LEU A 48 -8.72 -27.74 -7.39
C LEU A 48 -8.78 -26.23 -7.20
N LEU A 49 -7.93 -25.65 -6.34
CA LEU A 49 -7.88 -24.19 -6.14
C LEU A 49 -7.48 -23.45 -7.42
N VAL A 50 -6.51 -23.98 -8.18
CA VAL A 50 -6.12 -23.43 -9.48
C VAL A 50 -7.27 -23.49 -10.49
N CYS A 51 -8.07 -24.56 -10.49
CA CYS A 51 -9.25 -24.66 -11.35
C CYS A 51 -10.36 -23.67 -10.95
N MET A 52 -10.62 -23.50 -9.66
CA MET A 52 -11.69 -22.62 -9.18
C MET A 52 -11.32 -21.14 -9.28
N PHE A 53 -10.20 -20.77 -8.68
CA PHE A 53 -9.79 -19.37 -8.55
C PHE A 53 -8.95 -18.93 -9.74
N GLY A 54 -8.02 -19.78 -10.19
CA GLY A 54 -7.02 -19.46 -11.22
C GLY A 54 -5.60 -19.50 -10.66
N ALA A 55 -4.67 -18.86 -11.36
CA ALA A 55 -3.29 -18.58 -10.94
C ALA A 55 -2.82 -17.29 -11.67
N PRO A 56 -1.65 -16.71 -11.34
CA PRO A 56 -1.17 -15.50 -12.02
C PRO A 56 -1.15 -15.62 -13.56
N SER A 57 -0.85 -16.80 -14.09
CA SER A 57 -0.77 -17.09 -15.53
C SER A 57 -2.00 -17.84 -16.10
N LYS A 58 -3.00 -18.15 -15.28
CA LYS A 58 -4.15 -19.00 -15.68
C LYS A 58 -5.44 -18.50 -15.07
N ARG A 59 -6.54 -18.52 -15.82
CA ARG A 59 -7.87 -18.19 -15.29
C ARG A 59 -8.52 -19.40 -14.63
N GLY A 60 -9.19 -19.15 -13.50
CA GLY A 60 -10.09 -20.12 -12.88
C GLY A 60 -11.53 -19.86 -13.28
N TRP A 61 -12.39 -20.80 -12.93
CA TRP A 61 -13.83 -20.75 -13.24
C TRP A 61 -14.51 -19.45 -12.78
N ILE A 62 -14.15 -18.92 -11.60
CA ILE A 62 -14.75 -17.67 -11.10
C ILE A 62 -14.40 -16.43 -11.94
N GLN A 63 -13.35 -16.52 -12.75
CA GLN A 63 -12.86 -15.44 -13.62
C GLN A 63 -13.33 -15.63 -15.07
N THR A 64 -14.19 -16.62 -15.34
CA THR A 64 -14.80 -16.89 -16.66
C THR A 64 -16.31 -16.80 -16.56
N GLU A 65 -16.99 -16.48 -17.66
CA GLU A 65 -18.45 -16.54 -17.73
C GLU A 65 -18.94 -17.95 -17.37
N MET A 66 -19.85 -18.03 -16.40
CA MET A 66 -20.39 -19.28 -15.90
C MET A 66 -21.91 -19.27 -15.93
N THR A 67 -22.48 -20.43 -16.22
CA THR A 67 -23.93 -20.65 -16.12
C THR A 67 -24.40 -20.49 -14.67
N PRO A 68 -25.68 -20.12 -14.44
CA PRO A 68 -26.24 -20.03 -13.09
C PRO A 68 -26.10 -21.33 -12.27
N ILE A 69 -26.16 -22.49 -12.92
CA ILE A 69 -25.99 -23.81 -12.29
C ILE A 69 -24.55 -24.00 -11.80
N GLN A 70 -23.56 -23.63 -12.60
CA GLN A 70 -22.14 -23.68 -12.20
C GLN A 70 -21.85 -22.70 -11.07
N ASN A 71 -22.37 -21.47 -11.17
CA ASN A 71 -22.26 -20.46 -10.12
C ASN A 71 -22.83 -20.98 -8.79
N LYS A 72 -24.03 -21.56 -8.82
CA LYS A 72 -24.66 -22.17 -7.63
C LYS A 72 -23.79 -23.31 -7.07
N ALA A 73 -23.32 -24.23 -7.91
CA ALA A 73 -22.50 -25.35 -7.46
C ALA A 73 -21.18 -24.91 -6.80
N ILE A 74 -20.53 -23.87 -7.33
CA ILE A 74 -19.32 -23.28 -6.72
C ILE A 74 -19.67 -22.61 -5.39
N ARG A 75 -20.78 -21.85 -5.33
CA ARG A 75 -21.24 -21.23 -4.09
C ARG A 75 -21.52 -22.26 -3.00
N ASP A 76 -22.25 -23.32 -3.33
CA ASP A 76 -22.64 -24.38 -2.40
C ASP A 76 -21.40 -25.15 -1.90
N LEU A 77 -20.41 -25.39 -2.76
CA LEU A 77 -19.14 -25.99 -2.37
C LEU A 77 -18.36 -25.10 -1.40
N LEU A 78 -18.25 -23.81 -1.72
CA LEU A 78 -17.39 -22.87 -0.99
C LEU A 78 -18.08 -22.20 0.20
N SER A 79 -19.38 -22.42 0.43
CA SER A 79 -20.09 -21.89 1.59
C SER A 79 -19.43 -22.36 2.89
N VAL A 80 -19.43 -21.48 3.89
CA VAL A 80 -18.86 -21.71 5.22
C VAL A 80 -19.52 -22.93 5.90
N ASN A 81 -20.80 -23.16 5.64
CA ASN A 81 -21.56 -24.31 6.15
C ASN A 81 -21.47 -25.54 5.23
N GLY A 82 -20.79 -25.42 4.09
CA GLY A 82 -20.65 -26.49 3.11
C GLY A 82 -19.73 -27.62 3.57
N GLN A 83 -19.99 -28.83 3.08
CA GLN A 83 -19.22 -30.04 3.44
C GLN A 83 -17.73 -29.90 3.16
N PHE A 84 -17.38 -29.21 2.07
CA PHE A 84 -15.99 -28.94 1.72
C PHE A 84 -15.32 -28.03 2.75
N PHE A 85 -15.95 -26.92 3.14
CA PHE A 85 -15.38 -26.01 4.13
C PHE A 85 -15.22 -26.68 5.50
N GLN A 86 -16.21 -27.48 5.93
CA GLN A 86 -16.13 -28.27 7.16
C GLN A 86 -14.98 -29.29 7.14
N ALA A 87 -14.72 -29.90 5.98
CA ALA A 87 -13.57 -30.78 5.81
C ALA A 87 -12.24 -30.02 5.93
N LEU A 88 -12.15 -28.78 5.44
CA LEU A 88 -10.95 -27.95 5.61
C LEU A 88 -10.70 -27.60 7.08
N ILE A 89 -11.74 -27.25 7.84
CA ILE A 89 -11.65 -27.00 9.28
C ILE A 89 -11.11 -28.26 9.98
N LYS A 90 -11.72 -29.42 9.71
CA LYS A 90 -11.34 -30.70 10.31
C LYS A 90 -9.89 -31.08 10.01
N LEU A 91 -9.47 -30.96 8.75
CA LEU A 91 -8.11 -31.28 8.33
C LEU A 91 -7.07 -30.27 8.83
N SER A 92 -7.48 -29.05 9.18
CA SER A 92 -6.58 -28.05 9.75
C SER A 92 -6.12 -28.38 11.17
N ALA A 93 -6.78 -29.33 11.85
CA ALA A 93 -6.32 -29.86 13.14
C ALA A 93 -5.12 -30.82 13.02
N TYR A 94 -4.72 -31.19 11.80
CA TYR A 94 -3.70 -32.20 11.52
C TYR A 94 -2.50 -31.57 10.79
N PRO A 95 -1.37 -31.31 11.49
CA PRO A 95 -0.21 -30.62 10.92
C PRO A 95 0.38 -31.31 9.68
N GLU A 96 0.24 -32.64 9.54
CA GLU A 96 0.73 -33.42 8.40
C GLU A 96 0.03 -33.11 7.07
N TYR A 97 -1.14 -32.45 7.11
CA TYR A 97 -1.88 -31.97 5.93
C TYR A 97 -1.76 -30.46 5.73
N SER A 98 -0.71 -29.86 6.29
CA SER A 98 -0.38 -28.46 6.07
C SER A 98 0.45 -28.26 4.80
N PHE A 99 0.36 -27.08 4.22
CA PHE A 99 1.09 -26.69 3.02
C PHE A 99 2.26 -25.77 3.38
N ASP A 100 3.45 -26.14 2.95
CA ASP A 100 4.61 -25.25 2.99
C ASP A 100 4.46 -24.18 1.91
N ILE A 101 4.54 -22.92 2.29
CA ILE A 101 4.65 -21.83 1.32
C ILE A 101 6.08 -21.76 0.83
N ILE A 102 6.21 -21.71 -0.49
CA ILE A 102 7.51 -21.54 -1.14
C ILE A 102 8.03 -20.16 -0.81
N THR A 103 9.23 -20.13 -0.23
CA THR A 103 9.90 -18.90 0.18
C THR A 103 9.95 -17.89 -0.96
N ASP A 104 10.24 -18.32 -2.19
CA ASP A 104 10.33 -17.44 -3.37
C ASP A 104 9.01 -16.70 -3.70
N ALA A 105 7.87 -17.33 -3.40
CA ALA A 105 6.55 -16.75 -3.62
C ALA A 105 6.14 -15.74 -2.53
N LEU A 106 6.88 -15.65 -1.43
CA LEU A 106 6.63 -14.67 -0.38
C LEU A 106 7.07 -13.26 -0.81
N PRO A 107 6.46 -12.21 -0.25
CA PRO A 107 6.93 -10.82 -0.39
C PRO A 107 8.42 -10.66 -0.08
N ALA A 108 9.09 -9.72 -0.74
CA ALA A 108 10.54 -9.55 -0.63
C ALA A 108 11.01 -9.19 0.79
N ASP A 109 10.24 -8.39 1.51
CA ASP A 109 10.44 -8.05 2.92
C ASP A 109 10.26 -9.28 3.82
N VAL A 110 9.24 -10.11 3.58
CA VAL A 110 9.05 -11.38 4.30
C VAL A 110 10.22 -12.34 4.08
N LYS A 111 10.68 -12.49 2.84
CA LYS A 111 11.89 -13.27 2.50
C LYS A 111 13.11 -12.76 3.25
N LYS A 112 13.31 -11.44 3.28
CA LYS A 112 14.41 -10.79 4.01
C LYS A 112 14.32 -11.09 5.51
N VAL A 113 13.14 -10.94 6.11
CA VAL A 113 12.92 -11.22 7.54
C VAL A 113 13.19 -12.69 7.88
N LEU A 114 12.74 -13.63 7.04
CA LEU A 114 13.02 -15.06 7.21
C LEU A 114 14.52 -15.36 7.08
N SER A 115 15.21 -14.75 6.11
CA SER A 115 16.65 -14.94 5.91
C SER A 115 17.50 -14.41 7.08
N ILE A 116 17.00 -13.39 7.80
CA ILE A 116 17.64 -12.83 8.99
C ILE A 116 17.27 -13.62 10.25
N GLY A 117 16.19 -14.41 10.22
CA GLY A 117 15.66 -15.13 11.38
C GLY A 117 14.82 -14.26 12.32
N SER A 118 14.45 -13.04 11.93
CA SER A 118 13.73 -12.07 12.76
C SER A 118 12.21 -12.28 12.73
N VAL A 119 11.72 -13.46 13.11
CA VAL A 119 10.29 -13.83 13.01
C VAL A 119 9.33 -12.86 13.71
N HIS A 120 9.78 -12.14 14.73
CA HIS A 120 8.98 -11.09 15.39
C HIS A 120 8.66 -9.89 14.50
N LEU A 121 9.38 -9.71 13.38
CA LEU A 121 9.13 -8.68 12.36
C LEU A 121 8.24 -9.18 11.23
N LEU A 122 7.83 -10.46 11.23
CA LEU A 122 6.93 -10.96 10.20
C LEU A 122 5.55 -10.33 10.34
N PRO A 123 4.87 -10.07 9.22
CA PRO A 123 3.45 -9.81 9.22
C PRO A 123 2.68 -10.85 10.04
N LYS A 124 1.62 -10.39 10.73
CA LYS A 124 0.81 -11.22 11.64
C LYS A 124 0.27 -12.50 10.98
N VAL A 125 -0.07 -12.44 9.69
CA VAL A 125 -0.53 -13.61 8.92
C VAL A 125 0.51 -14.73 8.86
N TYR A 126 1.81 -14.39 8.96
CA TYR A 126 2.90 -15.36 8.91
C TYR A 126 3.47 -15.69 10.29
N SER A 127 3.31 -14.81 11.30
CA SER A 127 3.95 -14.98 12.61
C SER A 127 3.54 -16.29 13.29
N ASN A 128 2.27 -16.65 13.18
CA ASN A 128 1.70 -17.88 13.77
C ASN A 128 1.84 -19.11 12.86
N SER A 129 2.49 -18.96 11.71
CA SER A 129 2.67 -19.99 10.69
C SER A 129 4.14 -20.33 10.45
N THR A 130 5.04 -19.86 11.31
CA THR A 130 6.46 -20.20 11.22
C THR A 130 6.76 -21.54 11.87
N TYR A 131 7.58 -22.36 11.21
CA TYR A 131 8.10 -23.58 11.80
C TYR A 131 9.58 -23.77 11.47
N ILE A 132 10.29 -24.48 12.35
CA ILE A 132 11.71 -24.79 12.21
C ILE A 132 11.82 -26.17 11.57
N VAL A 133 12.53 -26.28 10.45
CA VAL A 133 12.82 -27.58 9.82
C VAL A 133 13.97 -28.23 10.59
N SER A 134 13.67 -29.20 11.47
CA SER A 134 14.69 -29.90 12.26
C SER A 134 15.63 -30.79 11.43
N SER A 135 15.32 -31.05 10.15
CA SER A 135 16.01 -32.05 9.33
C SER A 135 17.16 -31.51 8.47
N SER A 136 17.36 -30.19 8.40
CA SER A 136 18.58 -29.65 7.80
C SER A 136 19.69 -29.72 8.85
N ASN A 137 20.50 -30.78 8.81
CA ASN A 137 21.83 -30.78 9.40
C ASN A 137 22.63 -29.65 8.73
N SER A 138 22.46 -28.43 9.22
CA SER A 138 23.22 -27.28 8.77
C SER A 138 24.66 -27.56 9.17
N ASN A 139 25.51 -27.78 8.16
CA ASN A 139 26.95 -27.90 8.33
C ASN A 139 27.42 -26.79 9.27
N ALA A 140 28.17 -27.19 10.31
CA ALA A 140 28.66 -26.36 11.41
C ALA A 140 28.67 -24.87 11.07
N THR A 141 27.68 -24.16 11.61
CA THR A 141 27.56 -22.71 11.46
C THR A 141 28.88 -22.09 11.91
N ASP A 142 29.59 -21.44 10.99
CA ASP A 142 30.85 -20.75 11.29
C ASP A 142 30.59 -19.70 12.38
N ILE A 143 30.92 -20.06 13.62
CA ILE A 143 30.68 -19.30 14.83
C ILE A 143 31.27 -17.89 14.70
N ARG A 144 32.32 -17.70 13.88
CA ARG A 144 32.93 -16.40 13.60
C ARG A 144 32.03 -15.50 12.74
N ALA A 145 31.40 -16.04 11.70
CA ALA A 145 30.47 -15.29 10.86
C ALA A 145 29.20 -14.89 11.64
N THR A 146 28.74 -15.77 12.54
CA THR A 146 27.59 -15.51 13.41
C THR A 146 27.92 -14.48 14.49
N ALA A 147 29.09 -14.57 15.13
CA ALA A 147 29.54 -13.62 16.14
C ALA A 147 29.72 -12.18 15.59
N THR A 148 30.13 -12.04 14.32
CA THR A 148 30.28 -10.72 13.69
C THR A 148 28.93 -10.08 13.29
N ARG A 149 27.88 -10.90 13.06
CA ARG A 149 26.50 -10.44 12.77
C ARG A 149 25.67 -10.13 14.03
N GLN A 150 26.10 -10.58 15.21
CA GLN A 150 25.37 -10.44 16.49
C GLN A 150 25.40 -9.02 17.10
N ALA A 151 26.08 -8.06 16.47
CA ALA A 151 26.30 -6.73 17.01
C ALA A 151 25.07 -5.77 17.01
N THR A 152 23.96 -6.07 16.31
CA THR A 152 22.95 -5.01 16.08
C THR A 152 21.48 -5.34 16.24
N LEU A 153 21.00 -6.57 16.43
CA LEU A 153 19.60 -6.88 16.75
C LEU A 153 19.53 -8.40 16.97
N LEU A 154 19.60 -8.86 18.23
CA LEU A 154 19.77 -10.27 18.63
C LEU A 154 18.86 -11.23 17.82
N PRO A 155 19.37 -11.93 16.79
CA PRO A 155 18.63 -13.02 16.18
C PRO A 155 18.65 -14.19 17.16
N SER A 156 17.50 -14.82 17.37
CA SER A 156 17.38 -16.06 18.13
C SER A 156 18.38 -17.09 17.55
N VAL A 157 19.31 -17.55 18.38
CA VAL A 157 20.44 -18.47 18.05
C VAL A 157 19.96 -19.88 17.63
N MET A 158 18.65 -20.10 17.44
CA MET A 158 18.13 -21.38 16.98
C MET A 158 18.29 -21.48 15.45
N GLY A 159 19.46 -21.97 15.02
CA GLY A 159 19.91 -22.12 13.64
C GLY A 159 19.25 -23.25 12.86
N GLY A 160 17.99 -23.05 12.47
CA GLY A 160 17.31 -23.87 11.46
C GLY A 160 16.64 -23.00 10.40
N ASP A 161 16.55 -23.50 9.17
CA ASP A 161 15.80 -22.85 8.10
C ASP A 161 14.33 -22.73 8.52
N ARG A 162 13.89 -21.49 8.73
CA ARG A 162 12.50 -21.19 9.07
C ARG A 162 11.67 -21.16 7.80
N LYS A 163 10.58 -21.92 7.80
CA LYS A 163 9.61 -21.95 6.70
C LYS A 163 8.24 -21.50 7.19
N ILE A 164 7.43 -20.99 6.26
CA ILE A 164 6.03 -20.69 6.50
C ILE A 164 5.21 -21.91 6.12
N ARG A 165 4.35 -22.36 7.02
CA ARG A 165 3.43 -23.48 6.83
C ARG A 165 2.03 -23.06 7.20
N PHE A 166 1.11 -23.21 6.27
CA PHE A 166 -0.30 -22.95 6.47
C PHE A 166 -1.05 -24.25 6.67
N THR A 167 -1.98 -24.24 7.62
CA THR A 167 -2.99 -25.30 7.69
C THR A 167 -3.81 -25.32 6.40
N MET A 168 -4.53 -26.42 6.15
CA MET A 168 -5.30 -26.58 4.92
C MET A 168 -6.32 -25.45 4.71
N LEU A 169 -6.98 -24.98 5.78
CA LEU A 169 -7.89 -23.85 5.74
C LEU A 169 -7.17 -22.51 5.56
N GLN A 170 -6.03 -22.29 6.23
CA GLN A 170 -5.24 -21.08 6.03
C GLN A 170 -4.76 -20.96 4.57
N PHE A 171 -4.31 -22.07 3.99
CA PHE A 171 -3.91 -22.12 2.58
C PHE A 171 -5.09 -21.82 1.65
N TYR A 172 -6.27 -22.38 1.93
CA TYR A 172 -7.51 -22.05 1.21
C TYR A 172 -7.82 -20.55 1.24
N LEU A 173 -7.91 -19.97 2.44
CA LEU A 173 -8.30 -18.57 2.63
C LEU A 173 -7.26 -17.63 1.99
N TYR A 174 -5.97 -17.93 2.14
CA TYR A 174 -4.92 -17.16 1.49
C TYR A 174 -5.02 -17.21 -0.04
N TYR A 175 -5.31 -18.38 -0.60
CA TYR A 175 -5.48 -18.56 -2.05
C TYR A 175 -6.74 -17.85 -2.56
N PHE A 176 -7.86 -17.96 -1.82
CA PHE A 176 -9.10 -17.24 -2.09
C PHE A 176 -8.85 -15.73 -2.15
N LEU A 177 -8.22 -15.16 -1.12
CA LEU A 177 -7.90 -13.73 -1.04
C LEU A 177 -6.85 -13.28 -2.07
N SER A 178 -6.03 -14.20 -2.60
CA SER A 178 -5.06 -13.90 -3.65
C SER A 178 -5.73 -13.69 -5.02
N ALA A 179 -6.91 -14.27 -5.26
CA ALA A 179 -7.53 -14.27 -6.59
C ALA A 179 -7.76 -12.85 -7.17
N PRO A 180 -8.21 -11.84 -6.41
CA PRO A 180 -8.35 -10.48 -6.93
C PRO A 180 -7.01 -9.76 -7.18
N THR A 181 -5.92 -10.23 -6.56
CA THR A 181 -4.60 -9.61 -6.70
C THR A 181 -3.92 -9.96 -8.02
N TRP A 182 -4.39 -11.00 -8.71
CA TRP A 182 -3.77 -11.42 -9.95
C TRP A 182 -4.03 -10.41 -11.08
N PRO A 183 -3.01 -10.12 -11.91
CA PRO A 183 -3.16 -9.19 -13.01
C PRO A 183 -4.19 -9.74 -14.00
N PRO A 184 -5.01 -8.87 -14.64
CA PRO A 184 -5.84 -9.28 -15.76
C PRO A 184 -4.94 -9.86 -16.87
N LEU A 185 -5.27 -11.04 -17.40
CA LEU A 185 -4.58 -11.61 -18.54
C LEU A 185 -4.90 -10.70 -19.70
N SER A 186 -3.85 -10.21 -20.35
CA SER A 186 -3.99 -9.54 -21.63
C SER A 186 -4.77 -10.47 -22.55
N ALA A 187 -5.83 -9.96 -23.18
CA ALA A 187 -6.49 -10.70 -24.24
C ALA A 187 -5.40 -11.12 -25.24
N SER A 188 -5.30 -12.41 -25.53
CA SER A 188 -4.41 -12.90 -26.57
C SER A 188 -4.80 -12.14 -27.84
N SER A 189 -3.95 -11.20 -28.27
CA SER A 189 -4.13 -10.55 -29.56
C SER A 189 -4.25 -11.67 -30.57
N PRO A 190 -5.31 -11.72 -31.41
CA PRO A 190 -5.44 -12.76 -32.41
C PRO A 190 -4.18 -12.69 -33.27
N THR A 191 -3.28 -13.66 -33.09
CA THR A 191 -2.07 -13.73 -33.89
C THR A 191 -2.55 -13.87 -35.33
N PRO A 192 -2.25 -12.92 -36.24
CA PRO A 192 -2.66 -13.05 -37.62
C PRO A 192 -2.10 -14.38 -38.13
N ALA A 193 -2.99 -15.25 -38.58
CA ALA A 193 -2.64 -16.57 -39.08
C ALA A 193 -1.58 -16.38 -40.17
N THR A 194 -0.33 -16.66 -39.85
CA THR A 194 0.76 -16.57 -40.81
C THR A 194 0.54 -17.75 -41.74
N THR A 195 -0.01 -17.48 -42.92
CA THR A 195 -0.14 -18.45 -44.00
C THR A 195 1.27 -18.82 -44.42
N THR A 196 1.83 -19.86 -43.80
CA THR A 196 3.13 -20.39 -44.17
C THR A 196 2.92 -21.19 -45.45
N THR A 197 3.06 -20.53 -46.59
CA THR A 197 3.14 -21.20 -47.89
C THR A 197 4.43 -22.02 -47.88
N ALA A 198 4.30 -23.32 -47.66
CA ALA A 198 5.41 -24.25 -47.75
C ALA A 198 5.91 -24.28 -49.20
N THR A 199 7.00 -23.56 -49.49
CA THR A 199 7.74 -23.73 -50.73
C THR A 199 8.83 -24.77 -50.46
N THR A 200 8.58 -26.00 -50.90
CA THR A 200 9.58 -27.06 -51.00
C THR A 200 10.68 -26.63 -51.97
N ASN A 201 11.84 -26.21 -51.45
CA ASN A 201 13.06 -26.14 -52.24
C ASN A 201 14.09 -27.12 -51.68
N THR A 202 14.16 -28.25 -52.37
CA THR A 202 15.20 -29.27 -52.31
C THR A 202 16.49 -28.69 -52.87
N PHE A 203 17.53 -28.53 -52.06
CA PHE A 203 18.90 -28.48 -52.60
C PHE A 203 19.93 -29.02 -51.58
N ASN A 204 20.67 -30.02 -52.06
CA ASN A 204 21.87 -30.59 -51.49
C ASN A 204 22.94 -29.53 -51.17
N SER A 205 23.65 -29.69 -50.05
CA SER A 205 25.13 -29.67 -50.06
C SER A 205 25.73 -30.00 -48.68
N GLN A 206 26.50 -31.09 -48.71
CA GLN A 206 27.81 -31.33 -48.08
C GLN A 206 28.23 -30.65 -46.76
N ILE A 207 28.67 -31.55 -45.87
CA ILE A 207 29.47 -31.46 -44.65
C ILE A 207 30.77 -30.64 -44.89
N PRO A 208 31.35 -29.97 -43.86
CA PRO A 208 32.48 -30.58 -43.16
C PRO A 208 32.38 -30.57 -41.63
N ARG A 209 32.85 -31.67 -41.03
CA ARG A 209 33.08 -31.90 -39.60
C ARG A 209 34.32 -31.14 -39.14
N THR A 210 34.32 -30.68 -37.89
CA THR A 210 35.52 -30.70 -37.03
C THR A 210 35.13 -30.87 -35.55
N PRO A 211 35.99 -31.50 -34.72
CA PRO A 211 35.62 -32.17 -33.47
C PRO A 211 36.13 -31.46 -32.20
N THR A 212 35.93 -32.10 -31.05
CA THR A 212 36.45 -31.84 -29.67
C THR A 212 35.60 -30.88 -28.80
N SER A 213 35.41 -31.09 -27.49
CA SER A 213 36.03 -32.01 -26.54
C SER A 213 35.04 -32.40 -25.43
N ALA A 214 35.18 -33.64 -24.95
CA ALA A 214 34.50 -34.18 -23.79
C ALA A 214 35.06 -33.60 -22.48
N TYR A 215 34.19 -33.41 -21.49
CA TYR A 215 34.58 -33.45 -20.09
C TYR A 215 33.56 -34.27 -19.30
N ASN A 216 34.04 -35.39 -18.78
CA ASN A 216 33.32 -36.29 -17.89
C ASN A 216 33.22 -35.66 -16.49
N ALA A 217 32.03 -35.69 -15.89
CA ALA A 217 31.85 -35.48 -14.45
C ALA A 217 31.04 -36.64 -13.84
N PRO A 218 31.35 -37.09 -12.61
CA PRO A 218 30.98 -38.40 -12.13
C PRO A 218 29.53 -38.46 -11.64
N LYS A 219 28.87 -39.57 -11.94
CA LYS A 219 27.59 -39.97 -11.34
C LYS A 219 27.80 -40.33 -9.86
N THR A 220 27.09 -39.66 -8.97
CA THR A 220 26.89 -40.07 -7.57
C THR A 220 25.47 -40.64 -7.37
N PRO A 221 25.29 -41.60 -6.44
CA PRO A 221 24.09 -42.44 -6.36
C PRO A 221 22.92 -41.73 -5.68
N THR A 222 21.76 -41.85 -6.31
CA THR A 222 20.46 -41.39 -5.83
C THR A 222 19.96 -42.29 -4.69
N TYR A 223 19.88 -41.76 -3.46
CA TYR A 223 19.06 -42.35 -2.39
C TYR A 223 17.73 -41.58 -2.27
N GLY A 224 16.63 -42.32 -2.34
CA GLY A 224 15.27 -41.80 -2.37
C GLY A 224 14.92 -41.02 -1.10
N THR A 225 14.49 -39.76 -1.28
CA THR A 225 13.94 -38.93 -0.21
C THR A 225 12.46 -38.66 -0.49
N SER A 226 11.63 -38.89 0.52
CA SER A 226 10.17 -38.70 0.52
C SER A 226 9.77 -37.30 0.03
N THR A 227 8.95 -37.24 -1.02
CA THR A 227 8.51 -36.02 -1.69
C THR A 227 7.35 -35.37 -0.93
N TYR A 228 7.65 -34.31 -0.15
CA TYR A 228 6.64 -33.35 0.28
C TYR A 228 6.36 -32.36 -0.86
N GLY A 229 5.09 -32.19 -1.21
CA GLY A 229 4.63 -31.40 -2.35
C GLY A 229 5.04 -29.94 -2.27
N THR A 230 6.08 -29.56 -3.02
CA THR A 230 6.53 -28.17 -3.23
C THR A 230 6.08 -27.75 -4.63
N ILE A 231 5.16 -26.80 -4.75
CA ILE A 231 4.59 -26.37 -6.06
C ILE A 231 5.30 -25.13 -6.61
N ARG A 232 6.35 -25.33 -7.40
CA ARG A 232 7.07 -24.27 -8.13
C ARG A 232 6.13 -23.49 -9.08
N PRO A 233 6.14 -22.14 -9.10
CA PRO A 233 5.80 -21.37 -10.29
C PRO A 233 7.04 -21.36 -11.19
N THR A 234 7.09 -22.24 -12.19
CA THR A 234 8.20 -22.32 -13.14
C THR A 234 8.19 -21.12 -14.09
N THR A 235 9.16 -20.21 -13.96
CA THR A 235 9.66 -19.38 -15.07
C THR A 235 10.68 -20.18 -15.90
N SER A 236 10.34 -21.42 -16.26
CA SER A 236 11.13 -22.20 -17.22
C SER A 236 10.57 -22.00 -18.61
N THR A 237 11.41 -21.49 -19.51
CA THR A 237 11.29 -21.68 -20.95
C THR A 237 11.09 -23.18 -21.25
N ALA A 238 9.83 -23.59 -21.46
CA ALA A 238 9.48 -24.96 -21.81
C ALA A 238 8.27 -24.96 -22.75
N THR A 239 8.50 -25.61 -23.87
CA THR A 239 7.58 -26.18 -24.85
C THR A 239 6.26 -26.67 -24.21
N ALA A 240 5.14 -26.25 -24.82
CA ALA A 240 3.78 -26.40 -24.31
C ALA A 240 3.31 -27.86 -24.16
N PRO A 241 2.47 -28.12 -23.15
CA PRO A 241 1.19 -28.79 -23.38
C PRO A 241 0.04 -27.86 -22.99
N GLY A 242 -0.59 -27.26 -24.00
CA GLY A 242 -1.68 -26.30 -23.87
C GLY A 242 -3.04 -26.91 -23.57
N GLN A 243 -3.28 -27.44 -22.36
CA GLN A 243 -4.57 -28.07 -22.02
C GLN A 243 -5.36 -27.45 -20.86
N TYR A 244 -4.98 -26.25 -20.40
CA TYR A 244 -5.62 -25.66 -19.22
C TYR A 244 -6.12 -24.22 -19.41
N LEU A 245 -6.43 -23.82 -20.64
CA LEU A 245 -7.32 -22.68 -20.84
C LEU A 245 -8.74 -23.21 -20.72
N SER A 246 -9.43 -22.92 -19.62
CA SER A 246 -10.86 -23.19 -19.56
C SER A 246 -11.53 -22.34 -20.66
N PRO A 247 -12.27 -22.97 -21.59
CA PRO A 247 -12.96 -22.23 -22.63
C PRO A 247 -14.02 -21.33 -21.97
N GLY A 248 -13.92 -20.02 -22.20
CA GLY A 248 -14.86 -19.06 -21.65
C GLY A 248 -14.40 -17.62 -21.87
N VAL A 249 -15.38 -16.73 -22.02
CA VAL A 249 -15.12 -15.28 -22.02
C VAL A 249 -14.65 -14.91 -20.62
N THR A 250 -13.52 -14.19 -20.54
CA THR A 250 -13.02 -13.71 -19.25
C THR A 250 -13.97 -12.66 -18.69
N GLN A 251 -14.37 -12.82 -17.43
CA GLN A 251 -15.22 -11.86 -16.73
C GLN A 251 -14.49 -11.25 -15.53
N ALA A 252 -14.91 -10.05 -15.13
CA ALA A 252 -14.45 -9.46 -13.88
C ALA A 252 -14.93 -10.31 -12.68
N ILE A 253 -14.04 -10.61 -11.74
CA ILE A 253 -14.32 -11.52 -10.61
C ILE A 253 -15.50 -11.02 -9.75
N LYS A 254 -15.71 -9.69 -9.71
CA LYS A 254 -16.81 -9.04 -9.00
C LYS A 254 -18.20 -9.34 -9.53
N LEU A 255 -18.31 -9.78 -10.79
CA LEU A 255 -19.58 -10.18 -11.42
C LEU A 255 -19.94 -11.63 -11.12
N GLY A 256 -19.00 -12.42 -10.59
CA GLY A 256 -19.20 -13.83 -10.27
C GLY A 256 -19.64 -14.08 -8.82
N VAL A 257 -19.52 -15.34 -8.40
CA VAL A 257 -19.89 -15.83 -7.06
C VAL A 257 -19.00 -15.27 -5.95
N TYR A 258 -17.77 -14.85 -6.29
CA TYR A 258 -16.74 -14.45 -5.32
C TYR A 258 -17.22 -13.37 -4.35
N SER A 259 -17.92 -12.34 -4.84
CA SER A 259 -18.40 -11.24 -3.98
C SER A 259 -19.34 -11.75 -2.88
N SER A 260 -20.27 -12.65 -3.23
CA SER A 260 -21.21 -13.23 -2.26
C SER A 260 -20.51 -14.14 -1.22
N LEU A 261 -19.47 -14.86 -1.63
CA LEU A 261 -18.67 -15.69 -0.73
C LEU A 261 -17.79 -14.84 0.19
N LEU A 262 -17.21 -13.76 -0.34
CA LEU A 262 -16.43 -12.83 0.47
C LEU A 262 -17.30 -12.20 1.55
N ASP A 263 -18.51 -11.74 1.21
CA ASP A 263 -19.45 -11.20 2.19
C ASP A 263 -19.78 -12.22 3.29
N GLU A 264 -20.02 -13.48 2.92
CA GLU A 264 -20.25 -14.58 3.87
C GLU A 264 -19.02 -14.81 4.78
N TYR A 265 -17.81 -14.77 4.22
CA TYR A 265 -16.57 -14.99 4.98
C TYR A 265 -16.27 -13.83 5.93
N LEU A 266 -16.43 -12.59 5.48
CA LEU A 266 -16.27 -11.40 6.33
C LEU A 266 -17.23 -11.47 7.50
N GLN A 267 -18.52 -11.73 7.25
CA GLN A 267 -19.56 -11.84 8.28
C GLN A 267 -19.29 -12.94 9.30
N ARG A 268 -18.81 -14.11 8.86
CA ARG A 268 -18.64 -15.29 9.73
C ARG A 268 -17.30 -15.36 10.44
N MET A 269 -16.23 -14.82 9.85
CA MET A 269 -14.87 -14.99 10.36
C MET A 269 -14.28 -13.70 10.93
N ILE A 270 -14.74 -12.52 10.52
CA ILE A 270 -14.33 -11.24 11.12
C ILE A 270 -15.46 -10.75 12.01
N THR A 271 -15.84 -11.57 13.00
CA THR A 271 -16.95 -11.27 13.91
C THR A 271 -16.58 -10.12 14.83
N ILE A 272 -16.98 -8.90 14.45
CA ILE A 272 -16.83 -7.71 15.28
C ILE A 272 -17.83 -7.71 16.45
N GLN A 273 -18.91 -8.51 16.35
CA GLN A 273 -19.85 -8.73 17.44
C GLN A 273 -19.47 -10.01 18.23
N PRO A 274 -19.45 -9.96 19.57
CA PRO A 274 -18.95 -11.06 20.41
C PRO A 274 -19.88 -12.28 20.50
N SER A 275 -21.13 -12.19 20.02
CA SER A 275 -22.17 -13.18 20.33
C SER A 275 -22.14 -14.46 19.49
N ASP A 276 -21.26 -14.60 18.49
CA ASP A 276 -21.36 -15.69 17.51
C ASP A 276 -20.01 -16.24 17.04
N THR A 277 -19.09 -16.51 17.98
CA THR A 277 -17.78 -17.13 17.64
C THR A 277 -17.92 -18.65 17.44
N SER A 278 -18.57 -19.04 16.35
CA SER A 278 -18.66 -20.45 15.93
C SER A 278 -17.33 -21.01 15.39
N PHE A 279 -16.34 -20.15 15.12
CA PHE A 279 -15.04 -20.55 14.56
C PHE A 279 -13.91 -20.54 15.59
N PRO A 280 -12.97 -21.50 15.50
CA PRO A 280 -11.72 -21.47 16.24
C PRO A 280 -11.01 -20.10 16.19
N PRO A 281 -10.44 -19.59 17.30
CA PRO A 281 -9.82 -18.25 17.37
C PRO A 281 -8.72 -17.99 16.32
N PHE A 282 -8.00 -19.03 15.89
CA PHE A 282 -6.95 -18.91 14.88
C PHE A 282 -7.50 -18.58 13.48
N ILE A 283 -8.76 -18.92 13.18
CA ILE A 283 -9.42 -18.61 11.90
C ILE A 283 -9.84 -17.15 11.90
N ASN A 284 -10.41 -16.68 13.01
CA ASN A 284 -10.99 -15.34 13.11
C ASN A 284 -9.95 -14.22 12.90
N SER A 285 -8.72 -14.44 13.37
CA SER A 285 -7.62 -13.50 13.15
C SER A 285 -6.97 -13.67 11.77
N PHE A 286 -6.85 -14.90 11.28
CA PHE A 286 -6.13 -15.17 10.03
C PHE A 286 -6.76 -14.50 8.81
N LEU A 287 -8.09 -14.56 8.65
CA LEU A 287 -8.73 -13.94 7.48
C LEU A 287 -8.48 -12.42 7.45
N PHE A 288 -8.66 -11.76 8.61
CA PHE A 288 -8.39 -10.33 8.75
C PHE A 288 -6.91 -10.01 8.46
N ASP A 289 -5.98 -10.74 9.07
CA ASP A 289 -4.54 -10.52 8.90
C ASP A 289 -4.11 -10.78 7.44
N ALA A 290 -4.72 -11.74 6.76
CA ALA A 290 -4.48 -12.03 5.35
C ALA A 290 -5.05 -10.94 4.42
N CYS A 291 -6.24 -10.40 4.69
CA CYS A 291 -6.76 -9.22 3.98
C CYS A 291 -5.84 -8.00 4.16
N MET A 292 -5.38 -7.75 5.39
CA MET A 292 -4.45 -6.68 5.69
C MET A 292 -3.13 -6.84 4.93
N GLU A 293 -2.58 -8.05 4.90
CA GLU A 293 -1.33 -8.32 4.18
C GLU A 293 -1.48 -8.22 2.66
N LEU A 294 -2.42 -9.00 2.08
CA LEU A 294 -2.57 -9.15 0.63
C LEU A 294 -3.20 -7.96 -0.06
N TRP A 295 -4.08 -7.23 0.61
CA TRP A 295 -4.85 -6.16 -0.03
C TRP A 295 -4.41 -4.76 0.40
N ILE A 296 -3.93 -4.59 1.64
CA ILE A 296 -3.57 -3.27 2.15
C ILE A 296 -2.06 -3.05 2.12
N ARG A 297 -1.27 -3.94 2.74
CA ARG A 297 0.18 -3.74 2.90
C ARG A 297 0.94 -3.95 1.59
N THR A 298 0.72 -5.08 0.93
CA THR A 298 1.48 -5.49 -0.26
C THR A 298 1.05 -4.79 -1.55
N THR A 299 -0.11 -4.12 -1.56
CA THR A 299 -0.59 -3.35 -2.72
C THR A 299 0.34 -2.16 -2.97
N TRP A 300 1.22 -2.34 -3.97
CA TRP A 300 2.14 -1.33 -4.45
C TRP A 300 1.74 -0.84 -5.83
N ILE A 301 1.98 0.44 -6.10
CA ILE A 301 1.61 1.10 -7.36
C ILE A 301 2.82 1.93 -7.79
N ALA A 302 3.30 1.67 -9.00
CA ALA A 302 4.29 2.52 -9.63
C ALA A 302 3.73 3.92 -9.88
N THR A 303 4.58 4.93 -10.02
CA THR A 303 4.16 6.30 -10.37
C THR A 303 3.34 6.29 -11.66
N ASN A 304 2.17 6.94 -11.65
CA ASN A 304 1.17 6.92 -12.71
C ASN A 304 0.54 5.55 -13.00
N GLY A 305 0.74 4.56 -12.12
CA GLY A 305 0.07 3.27 -12.19
C GLY A 305 -1.36 3.33 -11.66
N LYS A 306 -2.01 2.16 -11.62
CA LYS A 306 -3.27 1.98 -10.90
C LYS A 306 -3.38 0.56 -10.35
N VAL A 307 -4.18 0.40 -9.29
CA VAL A 307 -4.55 -0.92 -8.79
C VAL A 307 -5.56 -1.55 -9.74
N ASN A 308 -5.53 -2.88 -9.85
CA ASN A 308 -6.60 -3.62 -10.50
C ASN A 308 -7.96 -3.18 -9.93
N ASN A 309 -8.91 -2.84 -10.80
CA ASN A 309 -10.24 -2.40 -10.41
C ASN A 309 -10.99 -3.43 -9.54
N ASP A 310 -10.75 -4.73 -9.76
CA ASP A 310 -11.36 -5.79 -8.95
C ASP A 310 -10.74 -5.84 -7.55
N LEU A 311 -9.41 -5.73 -7.43
CA LEU A 311 -8.75 -5.63 -6.13
C LEU A 311 -9.20 -4.36 -5.38
N MET A 312 -9.26 -3.22 -6.08
CA MET A 312 -9.72 -1.96 -5.48
C MET A 312 -11.18 -2.05 -4.98
N HIS A 313 -12.03 -2.76 -5.74
CA HIS A 313 -13.41 -3.03 -5.33
C HIS A 313 -13.45 -3.83 -4.02
N TYR A 314 -12.69 -4.91 -3.89
CA TYR A 314 -12.69 -5.72 -2.66
C TYR A 314 -12.00 -5.06 -1.48
N ILE A 315 -10.94 -4.26 -1.70
CA ILE A 315 -10.40 -3.36 -0.67
C ILE A 315 -11.53 -2.47 -0.13
N THR A 316 -12.30 -1.87 -1.04
CA THR A 316 -13.42 -0.98 -0.67
C THR A 316 -14.50 -1.73 0.10
N VAL A 317 -14.92 -2.92 -0.37
CA VAL A 317 -15.91 -3.76 0.34
C VAL A 317 -15.43 -4.15 1.74
N PHE A 318 -14.15 -4.53 1.87
CA PHE A 318 -13.54 -4.87 3.16
C PHE A 318 -13.54 -3.69 4.14
N VAL A 319 -13.14 -2.50 3.67
CA VAL A 319 -13.16 -1.29 4.49
C VAL A 319 -14.58 -0.91 4.87
N GLN A 320 -15.53 -1.00 3.93
CA GLN A 320 -16.95 -0.75 4.21
C GLN A 320 -17.49 -1.71 5.27
N TYR A 321 -17.13 -3.00 5.19
CA TYR A 321 -17.53 -3.98 6.19
C TYR A 321 -17.09 -3.56 7.60
N ILE A 322 -15.83 -3.16 7.76
CA ILE A 322 -15.31 -2.71 9.07
C ILE A 322 -16.01 -1.44 9.56
N VAL A 323 -16.18 -0.44 8.70
CA VAL A 323 -16.80 0.85 9.08
C VAL A 323 -18.29 0.69 9.42
N LYS A 324 -19.01 -0.26 8.79
CA LYS A 324 -20.42 -0.57 9.09
C LYS A 324 -20.64 -1.01 10.54
N HIS A 325 -19.63 -1.55 11.20
CA HIS A 325 -19.72 -1.93 12.61
C HIS A 325 -19.49 -0.77 13.59
N ASP A 326 -19.55 0.46 13.11
CA ASP A 326 -19.54 1.67 13.93
C ASP A 326 -18.25 1.80 14.78
N ILE A 327 -17.16 2.15 14.11
CA ILE A 327 -15.82 2.23 14.70
C ILE A 327 -15.68 3.28 15.83
N LYS A 328 -16.71 4.08 16.15
CA LYS A 328 -16.73 4.91 17.36
C LYS A 328 -16.67 4.07 18.63
N GLN A 329 -17.20 2.85 18.57
CA GLN A 329 -17.26 1.93 19.70
C GLN A 329 -15.85 1.51 20.17
N CYS A 330 -14.81 1.68 19.34
CA CYS A 330 -13.41 1.49 19.75
C CYS A 330 -12.97 2.42 20.88
N PHE A 331 -13.64 3.57 21.04
CA PHE A 331 -13.28 4.62 22.01
C PHE A 331 -14.18 4.63 23.26
N MET A 332 -15.04 3.62 23.40
CA MET A 332 -15.96 3.47 24.53
C MET A 332 -15.55 2.32 25.46
N ASP A 333 -14.32 1.79 25.34
CA ASP A 333 -13.76 0.67 26.13
C ASP A 333 -14.55 -0.66 26.14
N GLU A 334 -15.68 -0.74 25.44
CA GLU A 334 -16.61 -1.88 25.46
C GLU A 334 -16.25 -3.04 24.49
N LYS A 335 -15.39 -2.83 23.48
CA LYS A 335 -15.18 -3.82 22.41
C LYS A 335 -13.72 -4.03 22.00
N LEU A 336 -13.01 -4.90 22.73
CA LEU A 336 -11.60 -5.26 22.49
C LEU A 336 -11.31 -5.69 21.04
N VAL A 337 -12.19 -6.46 20.40
CA VAL A 337 -11.98 -6.97 19.03
C VAL A 337 -12.03 -5.83 18.01
N LEU A 338 -13.03 -4.95 18.09
CA LEU A 338 -13.18 -3.82 17.17
C LEU A 338 -12.03 -2.82 17.35
N THR A 339 -11.61 -2.56 18.59
CA THR A 339 -10.44 -1.73 18.89
C THR A 339 -9.17 -2.31 18.28
N ARG A 340 -8.96 -3.63 18.36
CA ARG A 340 -7.83 -4.29 17.69
C ARG A 340 -7.88 -4.14 16.17
N VAL A 341 -9.01 -4.46 15.55
CA VAL A 341 -9.22 -4.33 14.10
C VAL A 341 -8.94 -2.90 13.63
N TYR A 342 -9.48 -1.92 14.35
CA TYR A 342 -9.26 -0.51 14.09
C TYR A 342 -7.79 -0.12 14.15
N ASN A 343 -7.10 -0.47 15.23
CA ASN A 343 -5.69 -0.12 15.44
C ASN A 343 -4.78 -0.76 14.39
N ASP A 344 -5.04 -2.03 14.03
CA ASP A 344 -4.29 -2.76 13.02
C ASP A 344 -4.52 -2.17 11.62
N MET A 345 -5.74 -1.72 11.33
CA MET A 345 -6.10 -1.21 10.01
C MET A 345 -5.70 0.25 9.79
N LYS A 346 -5.84 1.11 10.80
CA LYS A 346 -5.74 2.58 10.69
C LYS A 346 -4.48 3.03 9.97
N THR A 347 -3.33 2.60 10.45
CA THR A 347 -2.02 3.03 9.93
C THR A 347 -1.78 2.48 8.53
N GLU A 348 -2.05 1.19 8.32
CA GLU A 348 -1.83 0.53 7.04
C GLU A 348 -2.76 1.08 5.94
N LEU A 349 -4.01 1.35 6.28
CA LEU A 349 -4.97 1.95 5.36
C LEU A 349 -4.59 3.40 5.02
N PHE A 350 -4.12 4.19 5.99
CA PHE A 350 -3.57 5.51 5.73
C PHE A 350 -2.39 5.43 4.73
N MET A 351 -1.47 4.49 4.93
CA MET A 351 -0.32 4.30 4.03
C MET A 351 -0.77 3.87 2.63
N LEU A 352 -1.73 2.94 2.52
CA LEU A 352 -2.31 2.56 1.23
C LEU A 352 -2.93 3.77 0.53
N ILE A 353 -3.84 4.50 1.19
CA ILE A 353 -4.53 5.66 0.60
C ILE A 353 -3.54 6.74 0.21
N SER A 354 -2.49 6.98 1.01
CA SER A 354 -1.42 7.93 0.67
C SER A 354 -0.71 7.51 -0.61
N ARG A 355 -0.28 6.24 -0.72
CA ARG A 355 0.34 5.70 -1.93
C ARG A 355 -0.58 5.81 -3.15
N LEU A 356 -1.87 5.51 -2.98
CA LEU A 356 -2.90 5.67 -4.00
C LEU A 356 -3.03 7.14 -4.44
N ALA A 357 -3.13 8.06 -3.49
CA ALA A 357 -3.31 9.49 -3.76
C ALA A 357 -2.16 10.08 -4.60
N PHE A 358 -0.92 9.71 -4.29
CA PHE A 358 0.27 10.17 -5.01
C PHE A 358 0.45 9.49 -6.36
N ASN A 359 0.35 8.17 -6.41
CA ASN A 359 0.82 7.40 -7.56
C ASN A 359 -0.27 7.06 -8.57
N TRP A 360 -1.54 7.09 -8.18
CA TRP A 360 -2.63 6.72 -9.10
C TRP A 360 -2.64 7.66 -10.30
N SER A 361 -2.88 7.12 -11.50
CA SER A 361 -3.02 7.89 -12.73
C SER A 361 -4.12 8.96 -12.69
N LYS A 362 -3.98 10.03 -13.46
CA LYS A 362 -4.96 11.15 -13.51
C LYS A 362 -6.16 10.82 -14.42
N HIS A 363 -6.97 9.85 -14.00
CA HIS A 363 -8.16 9.39 -14.71
C HIS A 363 -9.40 9.40 -13.82
N ASP A 364 -10.59 9.28 -14.43
CA ASP A 364 -11.87 9.25 -13.73
C ASP A 364 -11.96 8.10 -12.70
N ASP A 365 -11.19 7.02 -12.86
CA ASP A 365 -11.10 5.92 -11.90
C ASP A 365 -10.37 6.29 -10.59
N TYR A 366 -9.74 7.47 -10.52
CA TYR A 366 -9.25 8.07 -9.28
C TYR A 366 -10.37 8.29 -8.25
N LEU A 367 -11.64 8.34 -8.69
CA LEU A 367 -12.79 8.35 -7.80
C LEU A 367 -12.81 7.15 -6.84
N ASN A 368 -12.28 5.99 -7.24
CA ASN A 368 -12.18 4.84 -6.34
C ASN A 368 -11.30 5.13 -5.12
N VAL A 369 -10.21 5.91 -5.31
CA VAL A 369 -9.32 6.32 -4.22
C VAL A 369 -10.05 7.26 -3.26
N LEU A 370 -10.80 8.22 -3.80
CA LEU A 370 -11.59 9.14 -2.97
C LEU A 370 -12.75 8.45 -2.27
N ASP A 371 -13.40 7.48 -2.90
CA ASP A 371 -14.47 6.70 -2.28
C ASP A 371 -13.90 5.91 -1.10
N LEU A 372 -12.76 5.20 -1.29
CA LEU A 372 -12.08 4.49 -0.21
C LEU A 372 -11.68 5.42 0.95
N TRP A 373 -11.05 6.56 0.64
CA TRP A 373 -10.70 7.57 1.64
C TRP A 373 -11.94 8.06 2.40
N SER A 374 -13.00 8.41 1.67
CA SER A 374 -14.20 8.97 2.27
C SER A 374 -14.94 7.97 3.15
N ILE A 375 -14.95 6.69 2.79
CA ILE A 375 -15.57 5.62 3.59
C ILE A 375 -14.90 5.54 4.97
N TRP A 376 -13.57 5.62 5.02
CA TRP A 376 -12.83 5.57 6.28
C TRP A 376 -12.85 6.90 7.03
N ALA A 377 -12.67 8.02 6.32
CA ALA A 377 -12.60 9.36 6.89
C ALA A 377 -13.97 9.94 7.29
N ALA A 378 -15.09 9.35 6.87
CA ALA A 378 -16.43 9.75 7.28
C ALA A 378 -17.17 8.60 7.99
N PRO A 379 -16.68 8.13 9.15
CA PRO A 379 -17.25 6.94 9.79
C PRO A 379 -18.68 7.14 10.29
N TRP A 380 -19.14 8.39 10.46
CA TRP A 380 -20.55 8.72 10.72
C TRP A 380 -21.51 8.34 9.57
N LYS A 381 -20.98 7.99 8.39
CA LYS A 381 -21.75 7.42 7.28
C LYS A 381 -21.88 5.89 7.35
N LEU A 382 -21.27 5.23 8.34
CA LEU A 382 -21.37 3.79 8.57
C LEU A 382 -21.09 2.95 7.31
N GLY A 383 -20.06 3.33 6.56
CA GLY A 383 -19.63 2.60 5.36
C GLY A 383 -20.45 2.91 4.09
N ALA A 384 -21.41 3.82 4.14
CA ALA A 384 -22.13 4.25 2.93
C ALA A 384 -21.17 4.94 1.95
N THR A 385 -21.17 4.49 0.69
CA THR A 385 -20.39 5.14 -0.37
C THR A 385 -20.89 6.57 -0.55
N PRO A 386 -20.01 7.59 -0.49
CA PRO A 386 -20.41 8.96 -0.73
C PRO A 386 -20.98 9.10 -2.15
N ARG A 387 -22.07 9.86 -2.31
CA ARG A 387 -22.59 10.24 -3.63
C ARG A 387 -22.36 11.73 -3.86
N SER A 388 -22.34 12.13 -5.13
CA SER A 388 -22.03 13.54 -5.47
C SER A 388 -23.20 14.44 -5.10
N SER A 389 -24.41 13.87 -5.16
CA SER A 389 -25.68 14.48 -4.81
C SER A 389 -26.05 14.34 -3.33
N ASP A 390 -25.17 13.81 -2.47
CA ASP A 390 -25.47 13.69 -1.04
C ASP A 390 -25.66 15.10 -0.47
N ASN A 391 -26.87 15.47 -0.06
CA ASN A 391 -27.16 16.76 0.58
C ASN A 391 -27.45 16.64 2.08
N THR A 392 -27.38 15.42 2.63
CA THR A 392 -27.58 15.16 4.05
C THR A 392 -26.54 15.90 4.89
N GLU A 393 -27.02 16.71 5.84
CA GLU A 393 -26.18 17.35 6.84
C GLU A 393 -25.87 16.35 7.96
N TYR A 394 -24.59 16.21 8.29
CA TYR A 394 -24.11 15.32 9.36
C TYR A 394 -23.46 16.16 10.44
N ASN A 395 -23.65 15.77 11.71
CA ASN A 395 -23.08 16.45 12.88
C ASN A 395 -22.08 15.53 13.61
N PRO A 396 -20.90 15.24 13.04
CA PRO A 396 -19.97 14.23 13.57
C PRO A 396 -19.40 14.61 14.94
N ILE A 397 -19.15 15.90 15.18
CA ILE A 397 -18.58 16.37 16.45
C ILE A 397 -19.53 16.13 17.62
N THR A 398 -20.83 16.41 17.44
CA THR A 398 -21.83 16.21 18.50
C THR A 398 -22.22 14.75 18.69
N SER A 399 -21.91 13.87 17.74
CA SER A 399 -22.22 12.43 17.80
C SER A 399 -21.04 11.57 18.28
N GLY A 400 -20.02 12.19 18.89
CA GLY A 400 -18.90 11.50 19.54
C GLY A 400 -17.76 11.08 18.61
N TRP A 401 -17.77 11.49 17.34
CA TRP A 401 -16.71 11.16 16.38
C TRP A 401 -15.46 12.03 16.48
N SER A 402 -15.47 13.07 17.32
CA SER A 402 -14.32 13.95 17.53
C SER A 402 -13.07 13.18 17.99
N LYS A 403 -13.23 12.15 18.83
CA LYS A 403 -12.13 11.22 19.20
C LYS A 403 -11.53 10.51 17.99
N PHE A 404 -12.38 10.00 17.09
CA PHE A 404 -11.94 9.34 15.86
C PHE A 404 -11.19 10.32 14.93
N VAL A 405 -11.74 11.52 14.73
CA VAL A 405 -11.13 12.56 13.89
C VAL A 405 -9.75 12.93 14.43
N LEU A 406 -9.64 13.13 15.75
CA LEU A 406 -8.37 13.41 16.43
C LEU A 406 -7.35 12.28 16.28
N ASP A 407 -7.80 11.03 16.22
CA ASP A 407 -6.92 9.87 16.06
C ASP A 407 -6.48 9.62 14.60
N ASN A 408 -7.13 10.30 13.65
CA ASN A 408 -6.96 10.16 12.19
C ASN A 408 -6.61 11.48 11.49
N LEU A 409 -6.05 12.45 12.21
CA LEU A 409 -5.69 13.77 11.66
C LEU A 409 -4.90 13.72 10.34
N PRO A 410 -3.97 12.79 10.10
CA PRO A 410 -3.28 12.70 8.81
C PRO A 410 -4.22 12.54 7.61
N LEU A 411 -5.38 11.89 7.76
CA LEU A 411 -6.38 11.77 6.69
C LEU A 411 -7.00 13.11 6.28
N TYR A 412 -7.07 14.06 7.22
CA TYR A 412 -7.72 15.36 7.01
C TYR A 412 -6.70 16.43 6.65
N PHE A 413 -5.47 16.35 7.15
CA PHE A 413 -4.45 17.36 6.84
C PHE A 413 -3.62 16.98 5.61
N PHE A 414 -3.01 15.81 5.63
CA PHE A 414 -2.07 15.41 4.59
C PHE A 414 -2.81 15.01 3.31
N LEU A 415 -3.78 14.10 3.41
CA LEU A 415 -4.48 13.62 2.20
C LEU A 415 -5.34 14.69 1.53
N VAL A 416 -6.02 15.54 2.30
CA VAL A 416 -6.80 16.65 1.72
C VAL A 416 -5.89 17.62 0.99
N ASP A 417 -4.69 17.92 1.52
CA ASP A 417 -3.72 18.74 0.81
C ASP A 417 -3.29 18.08 -0.51
N VAL A 418 -2.95 16.78 -0.48
CA VAL A 418 -2.58 16.01 -1.70
C VAL A 418 -3.73 16.02 -2.72
N PHE A 419 -4.97 15.84 -2.28
CA PHE A 419 -6.13 15.90 -3.16
C PHE A 419 -6.33 17.28 -3.76
N LEU A 420 -6.18 18.34 -2.96
CA LEU A 420 -6.31 19.73 -3.45
C LEU A 420 -5.15 20.13 -4.37
N GLN A 421 -3.92 19.71 -4.08
CA GLN A 421 -2.78 19.89 -4.99
C GLN A 421 -3.08 19.24 -6.33
N ARG A 422 -3.66 18.04 -6.32
CA ARG A 422 -4.04 17.33 -7.54
C ARG A 422 -5.18 18.02 -8.28
N THR A 423 -6.23 18.47 -7.58
CA THR A 423 -7.33 19.22 -8.21
C THR A 423 -6.90 20.58 -8.74
N SER A 424 -5.85 21.18 -8.16
CA SER A 424 -5.30 22.44 -8.65
C SER A 424 -4.67 22.34 -10.05
N THR A 425 -4.37 21.11 -10.50
CA THR A 425 -3.87 20.85 -11.86
C THR A 425 -4.97 20.59 -12.89
N PHE A 426 -6.24 20.62 -12.48
CA PHE A 426 -7.35 20.36 -13.39
C PHE A 426 -7.51 21.48 -14.41
N THR A 427 -7.67 21.10 -15.67
CA THR A 427 -7.81 22.06 -16.78
C THR A 427 -9.26 22.42 -17.09
N TYR A 428 -10.25 21.69 -16.53
CA TYR A 428 -11.69 21.87 -16.73
C TYR A 428 -12.10 22.08 -18.21
N LYS A 429 -11.38 21.43 -19.14
CA LYS A 429 -11.69 21.50 -20.57
C LYS A 429 -12.83 20.54 -20.91
N GLU A 430 -13.73 20.95 -21.79
CA GLU A 430 -14.69 20.01 -22.38
C GLU A 430 -13.92 19.05 -23.30
N PRO A 431 -14.26 17.74 -23.32
CA PRO A 431 -13.85 16.91 -24.44
C PRO A 431 -14.40 17.55 -25.71
N LEU A 432 -13.50 18.12 -26.53
CA LEU A 432 -13.86 18.58 -27.87
C LEU A 432 -14.67 17.46 -28.51
N PRO A 433 -15.83 17.75 -29.13
CA PRO A 433 -16.54 16.73 -29.90
C PRO A 433 -15.50 16.14 -30.82
N SER A 434 -15.20 14.85 -30.64
CA SER A 434 -14.23 14.15 -31.46
C SER A 434 -14.67 14.40 -32.88
N THR A 435 -13.95 15.25 -33.60
CA THR A 435 -14.29 15.61 -34.96
C THR A 435 -14.41 14.28 -35.66
N THR A 436 -15.63 13.93 -36.04
CA THR A 436 -15.96 12.65 -36.63
C THR A 436 -14.90 12.41 -37.67
N ALA A 437 -13.95 11.51 -37.40
CA ALA A 437 -12.88 11.24 -38.33
C ALA A 437 -13.62 10.71 -39.56
N THR A 438 -13.74 11.55 -40.58
CA THR A 438 -14.36 11.18 -41.84
C THR A 438 -13.63 9.93 -42.27
N ALA A 439 -14.33 8.79 -42.21
CA ALA A 439 -13.81 7.51 -42.60
C ALA A 439 -13.41 7.63 -44.07
N THR A 440 -12.14 7.97 -44.30
CA THR A 440 -11.59 8.01 -45.64
C THR A 440 -11.17 6.58 -45.90
N THR A 441 -12.05 5.85 -46.57
CA THR A 441 -11.84 4.52 -47.11
C THR A 441 -10.64 4.58 -48.05
N THR A 442 -9.44 4.43 -47.49
CA THR A 442 -8.21 4.30 -48.27
C THR A 442 -7.65 2.92 -47.98
N THR A 443 -8.03 2.01 -48.87
CA THR A 443 -7.42 0.71 -49.06
C THR A 443 -5.92 0.89 -49.31
N SER A 444 -5.12 0.03 -48.69
CA SER A 444 -3.73 -0.34 -49.02
C SER A 444 -2.57 0.25 -48.21
N SER A 445 -1.69 -0.70 -47.87
CA SER A 445 -0.26 -0.62 -47.52
C SER A 445 0.15 -0.11 -46.14
N ALA A 446 0.40 -1.11 -45.28
CA ALA A 446 1.63 -1.29 -44.50
C ALA A 446 2.44 -0.04 -44.15
N TYR A 447 2.27 0.45 -42.92
CA TYR A 447 3.34 1.15 -42.20
C TYR A 447 3.33 0.74 -40.73
N THR A 448 4.36 -0.02 -40.36
CA THR A 448 4.91 -0.14 -39.02
C THR A 448 5.46 1.21 -38.59
N THR A 449 4.81 1.89 -37.65
CA THR A 449 5.42 2.99 -36.90
C THR A 449 5.69 2.58 -35.46
N PRO A 450 6.87 2.92 -34.92
CA PRO A 450 7.28 2.56 -33.57
C PRO A 450 6.47 3.36 -32.55
N ILE A 451 6.14 2.72 -31.43
CA ILE A 451 5.52 3.33 -30.26
C ILE A 451 6.51 4.33 -29.66
N THR A 452 6.54 5.56 -30.17
CA THR A 452 7.09 6.70 -29.45
C THR A 452 6.11 7.08 -28.34
N THR A 453 6.62 7.11 -27.12
CA THR A 453 5.97 7.47 -25.84
C THR A 453 5.52 8.94 -25.77
N SER A 454 4.98 9.50 -26.86
CA SER A 454 4.55 10.89 -26.93
C SER A 454 3.13 11.06 -26.39
N ASN A 455 3.03 11.84 -25.32
CA ASN A 455 1.82 12.47 -24.79
C ASN A 455 0.73 11.50 -24.29
N PHE A 456 0.92 11.00 -23.07
CA PHE A 456 -0.19 10.62 -22.20
C PHE A 456 -1.09 11.85 -22.02
N VAL A 457 -2.05 12.05 -22.92
CA VAL A 457 -3.07 13.08 -22.76
C VAL A 457 -3.93 12.64 -21.57
N GLU A 458 -3.83 13.40 -20.47
CA GLU A 458 -4.60 13.20 -19.24
C GLU A 458 -6.10 13.35 -19.55
N ASN A 459 -6.76 12.25 -19.88
CA ASN A 459 -8.19 12.23 -20.23
C ASN A 459 -9.07 12.23 -18.98
N PHE A 460 -9.03 13.31 -18.21
CA PHE A 460 -10.09 13.56 -17.24
C PHE A 460 -11.31 14.13 -17.95
N THR A 461 -12.48 13.52 -17.72
CA THR A 461 -13.71 14.20 -18.13
C THR A 461 -13.99 15.33 -17.14
N LEU A 462 -14.53 16.46 -17.61
CA LEU A 462 -15.01 17.54 -16.73
C LEU A 462 -15.93 16.99 -15.62
N SER A 463 -16.78 16.01 -15.98
CA SER A 463 -17.64 15.31 -15.02
C SER A 463 -16.85 14.51 -13.98
N GLY A 464 -15.76 13.84 -14.35
CA GLY A 464 -14.85 13.17 -13.42
C GLY A 464 -14.21 14.14 -12.43
N GLN A 465 -13.65 15.25 -12.93
CA GLN A 465 -13.03 16.31 -12.11
C GLN A 465 -14.02 16.91 -11.10
N LEU A 466 -15.23 17.23 -11.55
CA LEU A 466 -16.30 17.73 -10.68
C LEU A 466 -16.71 16.70 -9.62
N ARG A 467 -16.87 15.43 -10.01
CA ARG A 467 -17.20 14.36 -9.03
C ARG A 467 -16.14 14.23 -7.95
N ILE A 468 -14.85 14.34 -8.30
CA ILE A 468 -13.74 14.31 -7.35
C ILE A 468 -13.87 15.46 -6.34
N LEU A 469 -14.10 16.68 -6.80
CA LEU A 469 -14.28 17.84 -5.93
C LEU A 469 -15.52 17.72 -5.04
N CYS A 470 -16.65 17.26 -5.60
CA CYS A 470 -17.86 17.02 -4.82
C CYS A 470 -17.62 15.98 -3.72
N ARG A 471 -16.81 14.94 -3.95
CA ARG A 471 -16.47 13.94 -2.91
C ARG A 471 -15.73 14.56 -1.74
N ILE A 472 -14.70 15.35 -2.02
CA ILE A 472 -13.92 16.07 -1.00
C ILE A 472 -14.85 17.01 -0.20
N ASN A 473 -15.65 17.80 -0.91
CA ASN A 473 -16.58 18.74 -0.28
C ASN A 473 -17.66 18.03 0.55
N ASN A 474 -18.21 16.92 0.08
CA ASN A 474 -19.28 16.20 0.77
C ASN A 474 -18.84 15.57 2.09
N LEU A 475 -17.56 15.28 2.25
CA LEU A 475 -17.00 14.88 3.55
C LEU A 475 -16.80 16.11 4.45
N LEU A 476 -16.15 17.15 3.94
CA LEU A 476 -15.75 18.31 4.73
C LEU A 476 -16.91 19.22 5.13
N LYS A 477 -18.04 19.19 4.42
CA LYS A 477 -19.24 19.97 4.77
C LYS A 477 -19.98 19.48 6.02
N ALA A 478 -19.55 18.38 6.63
CA ALA A 478 -20.11 17.90 7.88
C ALA A 478 -20.00 19.00 8.96
N LYS A 479 -21.11 19.30 9.65
CA LYS A 479 -21.23 20.43 10.56
C LYS A 479 -20.22 20.34 11.69
N GLY A 480 -19.50 21.44 11.94
CA GLY A 480 -18.49 21.53 12.99
C GLY A 480 -17.14 20.88 12.64
N LEU A 481 -17.04 20.12 11.54
CA LEU A 481 -15.81 19.42 11.20
C LEU A 481 -14.69 20.38 10.79
N VAL A 482 -14.96 21.32 9.88
CA VAL A 482 -13.95 22.29 9.45
C VAL A 482 -13.53 23.22 10.58
N GLU A 483 -14.44 23.59 11.48
CA GLU A 483 -14.12 24.37 12.68
C GLU A 483 -13.20 23.60 13.62
N PHE A 484 -13.50 22.33 13.87
CA PHE A 484 -12.69 21.44 14.69
C PHE A 484 -11.29 21.23 14.09
N LEU A 485 -11.21 21.03 12.77
CA LEU A 485 -9.94 20.93 12.05
C LEU A 485 -9.17 22.26 12.05
N GLY A 486 -9.86 23.40 11.99
CA GLY A 486 -9.25 24.73 12.13
C GLY A 486 -8.61 24.95 13.51
N LEU A 487 -9.29 24.53 14.58
CA LEU A 487 -8.72 24.52 15.94
C LEU A 487 -7.50 23.59 16.05
N THR A 488 -7.58 22.42 15.41
CA THR A 488 -6.46 21.47 15.36
C THR A 488 -5.26 22.05 14.62
N GLU A 489 -5.49 22.76 13.50
CA GLU A 489 -4.42 23.42 12.75
C GLU A 489 -3.74 24.51 13.58
N GLN A 490 -4.51 25.25 14.40
CA GLN A 490 -3.95 26.23 15.35
C GLN A 490 -3.12 25.56 16.44
N ALA A 491 -3.59 24.45 17.00
CA ALA A 491 -2.82 23.67 17.98
C ALA A 491 -1.50 23.15 17.38
N LEU A 492 -1.52 22.65 16.14
CA LEU A 492 -0.31 22.24 15.41
C LEU A 492 0.66 23.42 15.18
N LYS A 493 0.14 24.62 14.83
CA LYS A 493 0.93 25.86 14.73
C LYS A 493 1.59 26.21 16.06
N GLN A 494 0.86 26.10 17.17
CA GLN A 494 1.36 26.42 18.49
C GLN A 494 2.45 25.45 18.97
N LEU A 495 2.39 24.16 18.61
CA LEU A 495 3.48 23.22 18.92
C LEU A 495 4.81 23.60 18.26
N LYS A 496 4.76 24.20 17.07
CA LYS A 496 5.95 24.70 16.38
C LYS A 496 6.50 25.96 17.05
N ALA A 497 5.61 26.85 17.46
CA ALA A 497 5.98 28.19 17.92
C ALA A 497 6.02 28.22 19.46
N SER A 498 7.19 27.93 20.03
CA SER A 498 7.42 27.79 21.48
C SER A 498 7.12 29.04 22.33
N ALA A 499 6.74 30.18 21.73
CA ALA A 499 6.70 31.49 22.40
C ALA A 499 5.47 32.37 22.11
N TYR A 500 4.43 31.91 21.39
CA TYR A 500 3.26 32.77 21.13
C TYR A 500 2.18 32.63 22.21
N SER A 501 1.82 33.76 22.84
CA SER A 501 0.62 33.88 23.66
C SER A 501 -0.62 33.95 22.75
N PHE A 502 -1.33 32.84 22.59
CA PHE A 502 -2.64 32.85 21.94
C PHE A 502 -3.70 33.31 22.95
N THR A 503 -4.66 34.11 22.50
CA THR A 503 -5.77 34.61 23.33
C THR A 503 -6.72 33.50 23.79
N SER A 504 -6.74 32.36 23.09
CA SER A 504 -7.47 31.16 23.50
C SER A 504 -6.58 29.94 23.35
N ASP A 505 -6.53 29.07 24.37
CA ASP A 505 -5.80 27.80 24.29
C ASP A 505 -6.57 26.80 23.40
N PRO A 506 -6.06 26.44 22.21
CA PRO A 506 -6.72 25.50 21.33
C PRO A 506 -6.75 24.08 21.89
N PHE A 507 -5.81 23.71 22.78
CA PHE A 507 -5.77 22.36 23.38
C PHE A 507 -6.95 22.15 24.34
N LYS A 508 -7.28 23.16 25.15
CA LYS A 508 -8.45 23.13 26.05
C LYS A 508 -9.77 23.06 25.28
N GLN A 509 -9.91 23.83 24.20
CA GLN A 509 -11.09 23.79 23.34
C GLN A 509 -11.27 22.43 22.67
N LEU A 510 -10.18 21.85 22.15
CA LEU A 510 -10.21 20.51 21.58
C LEU A 510 -10.52 19.45 22.64
N ALA A 511 -9.96 19.57 23.85
CA ALA A 511 -10.28 18.67 24.97
C ALA A 511 -11.77 18.74 25.33
N TRP A 512 -12.35 19.94 25.38
CA TRP A 512 -13.79 20.11 25.57
C TRP A 512 -14.61 19.41 24.48
N HIS A 513 -14.25 19.57 23.20
CA HIS A 513 -14.96 18.90 22.10
C HIS A 513 -14.82 17.37 22.06
N VAL A 514 -13.73 16.82 22.60
CA VAL A 514 -13.39 15.39 22.50
C VAL A 514 -13.80 14.61 23.74
N TYR A 515 -13.69 15.24 24.91
CA TYR A 515 -13.87 14.60 26.22
C TYR A 515 -14.92 15.29 27.10
N ASN A 516 -15.53 16.39 26.63
CA ASN A 516 -16.44 17.22 27.43
C ASN A 516 -15.79 17.76 28.72
N THR A 517 -14.47 17.98 28.70
CA THR A 517 -13.70 18.55 29.81
C THR A 517 -12.43 19.21 29.28
N ASP A 518 -12.00 20.32 29.86
CA ASP A 518 -10.74 20.99 29.54
C ASP A 518 -9.52 20.34 30.22
N THR A 519 -9.74 19.51 31.26
CA THR A 519 -8.69 18.81 32.02
C THR A 519 -7.92 17.76 31.20
N MET A 520 -8.47 17.35 30.06
CA MET A 520 -7.85 16.38 29.14
C MET A 520 -6.96 17.06 28.07
N ASP A 521 -6.64 18.35 28.24
CA ASP A 521 -5.78 19.12 27.32
C ASP A 521 -4.39 18.48 27.14
N LYS A 522 -3.81 17.90 28.19
CA LYS A 522 -2.52 17.18 28.12
C LYS A 522 -2.59 15.97 27.17
N VAL A 523 -3.66 15.18 27.23
CA VAL A 523 -3.87 14.02 26.36
C VAL A 523 -4.02 14.47 24.91
N VAL A 524 -4.82 15.52 24.67
CA VAL A 524 -4.96 16.12 23.34
C VAL A 524 -3.63 16.65 22.82
N ARG A 525 -2.88 17.38 23.66
CA ARG A 525 -1.55 17.92 23.31
C ARG A 525 -0.59 16.81 22.91
N GLN A 526 -0.59 15.69 23.62
CA GLN A 526 0.23 14.52 23.29
C GLN A 526 -0.17 13.95 21.92
N LYS A 527 -1.47 13.71 21.67
CA LYS A 527 -1.95 13.21 20.37
C LYS A 527 -1.60 14.14 19.20
N ILE A 528 -1.74 15.45 19.39
CA ILE A 528 -1.38 16.45 18.38
C ILE A 528 0.14 16.49 18.17
N SER A 529 0.94 16.32 19.23
CA SER A 529 2.40 16.22 19.14
C SER A 529 2.84 15.00 18.33
N ASP A 530 2.26 13.83 18.59
CA ASP A 530 2.58 12.61 17.86
C ASP A 530 2.12 12.70 16.40
N THR A 531 0.96 13.32 16.16
CA THR A 531 0.51 13.66 14.80
C THR A 531 1.50 14.59 14.10
N TYR A 532 1.98 15.65 14.77
CA TYR A 532 2.95 16.58 14.20
C TYR A 532 4.25 15.87 13.81
N LYS A 533 4.79 15.01 14.68
CA LYS A 533 5.98 14.19 14.37
C LYS A 533 5.74 13.30 13.16
N PHE A 534 4.55 12.69 13.06
CA PHE A 534 4.19 11.87 11.92
C PHE A 534 4.09 12.69 10.62
N LEU A 535 3.46 13.87 10.65
CA LEU A 535 3.40 14.77 9.50
C LEU A 535 4.79 15.27 9.06
N VAL A 536 5.68 15.52 10.01
CA VAL A 536 7.10 15.85 9.74
C VAL A 536 7.80 14.70 9.01
N ALA A 537 7.59 13.47 9.46
CA ALA A 537 8.19 12.28 8.84
C ALA A 537 7.68 12.05 7.41
N LEU A 538 6.43 12.42 7.11
CA LEU A 538 5.85 12.32 5.78
C LEU A 538 6.33 13.43 4.82
N ASP A 539 6.45 14.67 5.28
CA ASP A 539 6.77 15.82 4.41
C ASP A 539 8.28 15.90 4.09
N GLY A 540 9.14 15.25 4.89
CA GLY A 540 10.51 14.81 4.56
C GLY A 540 11.56 15.86 4.18
N ILE A 541 11.17 17.05 3.74
CA ILE A 541 12.05 17.95 2.99
C ILE A 541 12.92 18.81 3.92
N ASN A 542 12.54 19.03 5.18
CA ASN A 542 13.31 19.88 6.11
C ASN A 542 13.16 19.50 7.60
N GLY A 543 12.60 18.33 7.92
CA GLY A 543 12.31 17.96 9.31
C GLY A 543 11.32 18.89 10.04
N ILE A 544 10.62 19.76 9.31
CA ILE A 544 9.63 20.71 9.83
C ILE A 544 8.41 20.63 8.92
N TRP A 545 7.25 20.35 9.52
CA TRP A 545 5.97 20.40 8.83
C TRP A 545 5.36 21.79 9.02
N ASN A 546 4.91 22.40 7.92
CA ASN A 546 4.27 23.70 7.96
C ASN A 546 2.77 23.58 7.67
N PRO A 547 1.91 24.12 8.54
CA PRO A 547 0.48 24.13 8.30
C PRO A 547 0.17 24.96 7.07
N LYS A 548 -0.52 24.33 6.11
CA LYS A 548 -0.80 24.89 4.78
C LYS A 548 -1.94 25.90 4.79
N GLY A 549 -2.62 26.11 5.92
CA GLY A 549 -3.75 27.03 5.98
C GLY A 549 -5.01 26.46 5.35
N LEU A 550 -5.18 25.14 5.41
CA LEU A 550 -6.35 24.47 4.83
C LEU A 550 -7.63 24.91 5.54
N TYR A 551 -7.58 25.00 6.87
CA TYR A 551 -8.75 25.21 7.73
C TYR A 551 -8.65 26.51 8.56
N ALA A 552 -7.57 27.27 8.39
CA ALA A 552 -7.33 28.52 9.09
C ALA A 552 -8.43 29.55 8.80
N LYS A 553 -9.01 30.18 9.83
CA LYS A 553 -9.98 31.28 9.65
C LYS A 553 -9.35 32.52 9.00
N ASN A 554 -8.06 32.74 9.24
CA ASN A 554 -7.34 33.90 8.71
C ASN A 554 -7.05 33.72 7.20
N MET A 555 -7.60 34.62 6.39
CA MET A 555 -7.43 34.62 4.94
C MET A 555 -5.99 34.82 4.47
N ALA A 556 -5.15 35.49 5.27
CA ALA A 556 -3.76 35.76 4.91
C ALA A 556 -2.91 34.48 4.78
N TYR A 557 -3.39 33.36 5.34
CA TYR A 557 -2.66 32.10 5.39
C TYR A 557 -3.57 30.97 4.88
N ARG A 558 -3.93 31.01 3.59
CA ARG A 558 -4.72 29.95 2.94
C ARG A 558 -3.86 29.09 2.03
N SER A 559 -4.25 27.82 1.87
CA SER A 559 -3.55 26.88 0.99
C SER A 559 -3.59 27.36 -0.47
N ASP A 560 -2.43 27.48 -1.08
CA ASP A 560 -2.26 27.83 -2.49
C ASP A 560 -3.00 26.84 -3.41
N ALA A 561 -2.95 25.55 -3.11
CA ALA A 561 -3.65 24.52 -3.87
C ALA A 561 -5.18 24.69 -3.84
N LEU A 562 -5.73 25.09 -2.68
CA LEU A 562 -7.15 25.39 -2.53
C LEU A 562 -7.54 26.61 -3.36
N LEU A 563 -6.77 27.71 -3.26
CA LEU A 563 -7.02 28.93 -4.01
C LEU A 563 -6.93 28.70 -5.52
N LYS A 564 -5.91 27.97 -5.99
CA LYS A 564 -5.76 27.56 -7.40
C LYS A 564 -6.93 26.72 -7.89
N THR A 565 -7.40 25.77 -7.08
CA THR A 565 -8.58 24.95 -7.42
C THR A 565 -9.82 25.82 -7.59
N LEU A 566 -10.08 26.74 -6.65
CA LEU A 566 -11.23 27.66 -6.70
C LEU A 566 -11.16 28.61 -7.91
N ASN A 567 -9.99 29.20 -8.15
CA ASN A 567 -9.76 30.07 -9.29
C ASN A 567 -9.89 29.31 -10.62
N GLY A 568 -9.40 28.07 -10.69
CA GLY A 568 -9.56 27.20 -11.86
C GLY A 568 -11.02 26.94 -12.21
N MET A 569 -11.85 26.61 -11.21
CA MET A 569 -13.29 26.40 -11.42
C MET A 569 -14.01 27.68 -11.85
N ASN A 570 -13.73 28.80 -11.19
CA ASN A 570 -14.37 30.08 -11.52
C ASN A 570 -13.99 30.55 -12.93
N THR A 571 -12.70 30.44 -13.29
CA THR A 571 -12.21 30.78 -14.63
C THR A 571 -12.88 29.89 -15.68
N ALA A 572 -12.97 28.59 -15.44
CA ALA A 572 -13.65 27.67 -16.35
C ALA A 572 -15.14 27.99 -16.49
N ALA A 573 -15.84 28.29 -15.40
CA ALA A 573 -17.24 28.69 -15.43
C ALA A 573 -17.45 29.97 -16.26
N SER A 574 -16.61 30.99 -16.07
CA SER A 574 -16.66 32.23 -16.86
C SER A 574 -16.38 31.99 -18.35
N ILE A 575 -15.44 31.10 -18.69
CA ILE A 575 -15.16 30.72 -20.09
C ILE A 575 -16.37 30.03 -20.73
N PHE A 576 -17.05 29.14 -20.00
CA PHE A 576 -18.25 28.46 -20.50
C PHE A 576 -19.42 29.42 -20.72
N GLU A 577 -19.54 30.48 -19.91
CA GLU A 577 -20.57 31.51 -20.08
C GLU A 577 -20.24 32.50 -21.20
N ALA A 578 -18.97 32.85 -21.39
CA ALA A 578 -18.56 33.85 -22.37
C ALA A 578 -18.59 33.34 -23.82
N LYS A 579 -18.37 32.05 -24.05
CA LYS A 579 -18.39 31.50 -25.41
C LYS A 579 -19.84 31.33 -25.88
N GLY A 580 -20.28 32.16 -26.83
CA GLY A 580 -21.61 32.07 -27.46
C GLY A 580 -21.74 30.86 -28.40
N TRP A 581 -21.97 29.67 -27.84
CA TRP A 581 -22.14 28.44 -28.63
C TRP A 581 -23.57 28.28 -29.18
N GLY A 582 -23.74 27.48 -30.23
CA GLY A 582 -25.05 27.15 -30.80
C GLY A 582 -26.03 26.55 -29.77
N LYS A 583 -27.34 26.72 -30.01
CA LYS A 583 -28.44 26.46 -29.05
C LYS A 583 -28.37 25.12 -28.29
N GLN A 584 -27.99 24.02 -28.95
CA GLN A 584 -27.91 22.70 -28.31
C GLN A 584 -26.67 22.54 -27.40
N THR A 585 -25.50 22.98 -27.86
CA THR A 585 -24.25 22.97 -27.07
C THR A 585 -24.33 23.93 -25.88
N ALA A 586 -25.01 25.07 -26.06
CA ALA A 586 -25.20 26.07 -25.02
C ALA A 586 -25.91 25.50 -23.77
N SER A 587 -26.94 24.67 -23.92
CA SER A 587 -27.67 24.09 -22.77
C SER A 587 -26.78 23.21 -21.89
N LYS A 588 -25.97 22.34 -22.51
CA LYS A 588 -25.04 21.45 -21.79
C LYS A 588 -23.91 22.23 -21.11
N LEU A 589 -23.36 23.23 -21.80
CA LEU A 589 -22.31 24.10 -21.24
C LEU A 589 -22.81 24.96 -20.09
N ASN A 590 -24.02 25.51 -20.20
CA ASN A 590 -24.65 26.25 -19.10
C ASN A 590 -24.85 25.35 -17.87
N LYS A 591 -25.21 24.07 -18.08
CA LYS A 591 -25.28 23.09 -16.98
C LYS A 591 -23.91 22.87 -16.33
N TYR A 592 -22.83 22.77 -17.09
CA TYR A 592 -21.49 22.63 -16.53
C TYR A 592 -21.00 23.90 -15.81
N ALA A 593 -21.26 25.08 -16.38
CA ALA A 593 -20.96 26.35 -15.73
C ALA A 593 -21.69 26.47 -14.39
N ALA A 594 -23.00 26.11 -14.36
CA ALA A 594 -23.78 26.07 -13.13
C ALA A 594 -23.19 25.09 -12.11
N GLN A 595 -22.81 23.88 -12.53
CA GLN A 595 -22.19 22.87 -11.65
C GLN A 595 -20.83 23.34 -11.10
N LEU A 596 -20.00 24.01 -11.91
CA LEU A 596 -18.72 24.58 -11.48
C LEU A 596 -18.94 25.69 -10.45
N LYS A 597 -19.88 26.61 -10.71
CA LYS A 597 -20.25 27.67 -9.76
C LYS A 597 -20.82 27.13 -8.46
N GLU A 598 -21.70 26.14 -8.54
CA GLU A 598 -22.27 25.47 -7.36
C GLU A 598 -21.18 24.77 -6.54
N THR A 599 -20.31 24.01 -7.19
CA THR A 599 -19.20 23.31 -6.52
C THR A 599 -18.21 24.29 -5.90
N SER A 600 -17.87 25.36 -6.62
CA SER A 600 -17.01 26.45 -6.12
C SER A 600 -17.64 27.15 -4.93
N SER A 601 -18.92 27.53 -5.00
CA SER A 601 -19.67 28.15 -3.90
C SER A 601 -19.72 27.24 -2.67
N ASN A 602 -19.97 25.95 -2.88
CA ASN A 602 -19.97 24.97 -1.81
C ASN A 602 -18.60 24.85 -1.13
N LEU A 603 -17.51 24.85 -1.89
CA LEU A 603 -16.16 24.84 -1.33
C LEU A 603 -15.84 26.14 -0.58
N HIS A 604 -16.23 27.32 -1.10
CA HIS A 604 -16.10 28.59 -0.38
C HIS A 604 -16.83 28.54 0.97
N LYS A 605 -18.07 28.04 0.97
CA LYS A 605 -18.87 27.87 2.18
C LYS A 605 -18.21 26.90 3.17
N THR A 606 -17.81 25.71 2.71
CA THR A 606 -17.20 24.67 3.53
C THR A 606 -15.89 25.15 4.17
N PHE A 607 -15.00 25.78 3.39
CA PHE A 607 -13.72 26.28 3.89
C PHE A 607 -13.77 27.68 4.51
N LYS A 608 -14.96 28.31 4.52
CA LYS A 608 -15.19 29.68 5.00
C LYS A 608 -14.27 30.71 4.34
N ILE A 609 -14.19 30.66 3.01
CA ILE A 609 -13.43 31.61 2.20
C ILE A 609 -14.37 32.73 1.77
N SER A 610 -13.99 33.98 2.02
CA SER A 610 -14.78 35.16 1.65
C SER A 610 -14.60 35.43 0.15
N ASN A 611 -15.69 35.74 -0.53
CA ASN A 611 -15.70 36.03 -1.97
C ASN A 611 -14.84 37.25 -2.38
N SER A 612 -14.41 38.07 -1.41
CA SER A 612 -13.57 39.25 -1.63
C SER A 612 -12.17 38.94 -2.14
N LEU A 613 -11.71 37.68 -2.13
CA LEU A 613 -10.36 37.30 -2.56
C LEU A 613 -10.20 37.09 -4.08
N HIS A 614 -11.30 37.12 -4.85
CA HIS A 614 -11.26 36.86 -6.30
C HIS A 614 -10.56 37.94 -7.13
N GLN A 615 -10.06 39.01 -6.50
CA GLN A 615 -9.30 40.07 -7.17
C GLN A 615 -7.78 39.93 -7.08
N ILE A 616 -7.24 38.82 -6.54
CA ILE A 616 -5.84 38.46 -6.80
C ILE A 616 -5.78 37.93 -8.24
N VAL A 617 -5.81 38.87 -9.19
CA VAL A 617 -5.55 38.63 -10.60
C VAL A 617 -4.20 37.94 -10.68
N PRO A 618 -4.10 36.74 -11.27
CA PRO A 618 -2.79 36.18 -11.58
C PRO A 618 -2.07 37.20 -12.46
N GLU A 619 -0.98 37.75 -11.94
CA GLU A 619 -0.06 38.60 -12.69
C GLU A 619 0.20 37.91 -14.04
N SER A 620 -0.12 38.65 -15.11
CA SER A 620 -0.64 38.15 -16.37
C SER A 620 0.17 36.99 -17.00
N LEU A 621 -0.52 35.87 -17.25
CA LEU A 621 -0.23 35.01 -18.40
C LEU A 621 -0.70 35.76 -19.66
N ASP A 622 0.08 36.74 -20.10
CA ASP A 622 -0.07 37.38 -21.39
C ASP A 622 0.83 36.64 -22.41
N PRO A 623 0.30 35.72 -23.25
CA PRO A 623 1.05 35.10 -24.33
C PRO A 623 1.39 36.08 -25.47
N THR A 624 1.04 37.37 -25.34
CA THR A 624 1.27 38.41 -26.35
C THR A 624 2.12 39.58 -25.89
N SER A 625 2.68 39.55 -24.67
CA SER A 625 3.68 40.54 -24.25
C SER A 625 5.03 40.25 -24.90
N LYS A 626 5.19 40.73 -26.15
CA LYS A 626 6.51 40.93 -26.76
C LYS A 626 7.27 41.98 -25.94
N LYS A 627 8.03 41.54 -24.93
CA LYS A 627 9.13 42.36 -24.43
C LYS A 627 10.10 42.62 -25.60
N PRO A 628 10.57 43.87 -25.80
CA PRO A 628 11.57 44.14 -26.81
C PRO A 628 12.84 43.38 -26.44
N VAL A 629 13.25 42.49 -27.35
CA VAL A 629 14.56 41.85 -27.32
C VAL A 629 15.59 42.94 -27.59
N VAL A 630 16.21 43.45 -26.53
CA VAL A 630 17.45 44.19 -26.65
C VAL A 630 18.52 43.15 -27.00
N ASN A 631 18.85 43.08 -28.30
CA ASN A 631 20.01 42.35 -28.80
C ASN A 631 21.28 43.02 -28.26
N THR A 632 21.76 42.54 -27.13
CA THR A 632 23.15 42.75 -26.71
C THR A 632 23.84 41.39 -26.81
N PRO A 633 24.88 41.24 -27.64
CA PRO A 633 25.65 40.00 -27.70
C PRO A 633 26.28 39.72 -26.34
N PRO A 634 26.40 38.45 -25.92
CA PRO A 634 27.19 38.12 -24.73
C PRO A 634 28.65 38.52 -24.98
N PRO A 635 29.34 39.16 -24.02
CA PRO A 635 30.75 39.43 -24.17
C PRO A 635 31.51 38.10 -24.24
N ALA A 636 32.44 38.02 -25.20
CA ALA A 636 33.34 36.89 -25.38
C ALA A 636 34.10 36.60 -24.07
N PRO A 637 34.36 35.33 -23.74
CA PRO A 637 35.15 34.99 -22.57
C PRO A 637 36.61 35.39 -22.85
N THR A 638 37.05 36.47 -22.22
CA THR A 638 38.44 36.91 -22.27
C THR A 638 39.32 35.91 -21.53
N GLU A 639 40.16 35.24 -22.30
CA GLU A 639 41.23 34.37 -21.85
C GLU A 639 42.38 35.22 -21.26
N LYS A 640 42.91 34.75 -20.12
CA LYS A 640 44.24 35.01 -19.51
C LYS A 640 44.45 36.29 -18.70
N LEU A 641 44.61 36.11 -17.37
CA LEU A 641 45.94 36.16 -16.75
C LEU A 641 45.98 35.44 -15.38
N MET A 642 46.86 34.44 -15.30
CA MET A 642 47.47 33.74 -14.17
C MET A 642 46.97 34.02 -12.73
N GLY A 643 46.26 33.05 -12.17
CA GLY A 643 46.33 32.68 -10.75
C GLY A 643 46.88 31.26 -10.64
N LYS A 644 47.96 31.08 -9.87
CA LYS A 644 48.74 29.86 -9.70
C LYS A 644 47.89 28.60 -9.50
N PRO A 645 48.34 27.41 -9.95
CA PRO A 645 47.69 26.16 -9.61
C PRO A 645 47.80 25.99 -8.09
N VAL A 646 46.66 26.01 -7.40
CA VAL A 646 46.58 25.45 -6.04
C VAL A 646 46.72 23.95 -6.23
N GLU A 647 47.93 23.48 -6.02
CA GLU A 647 48.27 22.11 -5.71
C GLU A 647 47.19 21.57 -4.78
N LYS A 648 46.41 20.59 -5.24
CA LYS A 648 45.60 19.79 -4.33
C LYS A 648 46.58 19.00 -3.48
N GLU A 649 47.03 19.60 -2.38
CA GLU A 649 47.59 18.85 -1.27
C GLU A 649 46.55 17.79 -0.92
N ALA A 650 46.93 16.53 -1.12
CA ALA A 650 46.20 15.41 -0.57
C ALA A 650 46.09 15.64 0.94
N ILE A 651 44.92 16.05 1.41
CA ILE A 651 44.63 16.15 2.84
C ILE A 651 44.76 14.72 3.37
N LYS A 652 45.91 14.41 3.96
CA LYS A 652 46.09 13.20 4.76
C LYS A 652 45.09 13.30 5.90
N GLU A 653 44.04 12.49 5.83
CA GLU A 653 43.08 12.32 6.91
C GLU A 653 43.85 11.91 8.17
N ALA A 654 43.88 12.80 9.17
CA ALA A 654 44.57 12.52 10.42
C ALA A 654 43.66 11.65 11.30
N ILE A 655 44.10 10.43 11.60
CA ILE A 655 43.51 9.61 12.65
C ILE A 655 43.93 10.24 13.99
N ILE A 656 42.96 10.72 14.76
CA ILE A 656 43.20 11.33 16.07
C ILE A 656 43.57 10.23 17.08
N GLY A 657 44.84 10.11 17.47
CA GLY A 657 45.27 9.13 18.47
C GLY A 657 44.74 9.41 19.88
N PRO A 658 44.70 8.41 20.78
CA PRO A 658 44.08 8.54 22.09
C PRO A 658 44.95 9.39 23.04
N ARG A 659 44.34 10.39 23.68
CA ARG A 659 44.87 10.99 24.92
C ARG A 659 43.80 10.98 26.00
N CYS A 660 43.86 9.98 26.87
CA CYS A 660 43.21 10.03 28.18
C CYS A 660 44.25 10.41 29.23
N VAL A 661 44.22 11.66 29.72
CA VAL A 661 44.57 11.95 31.12
C VAL A 661 43.72 13.13 31.62
N GLY A 662 42.67 12.85 32.40
CA GLY A 662 42.30 13.73 33.53
C GLY A 662 40.94 14.43 33.58
N SER A 663 40.15 14.60 32.50
CA SER A 663 38.96 15.50 32.57
C SER A 663 37.60 14.92 32.17
N GLY A 664 37.49 13.63 31.86
CA GLY A 664 36.20 13.00 31.52
C GLY A 664 35.57 13.46 30.20
N ALA A 665 36.18 14.42 29.50
CA ALA A 665 35.82 14.79 28.14
C ALA A 665 36.67 13.98 27.14
N LEU A 666 36.01 13.21 26.28
CA LEU A 666 36.65 12.31 25.30
C LEU A 666 37.25 13.02 24.07
N LEU A 667 36.92 14.30 23.85
CA LEU A 667 37.46 15.12 22.77
C LEU A 667 37.63 16.57 23.26
N THR A 668 38.75 17.19 22.91
CA THR A 668 38.98 18.64 23.07
C THR A 668 38.05 19.44 22.16
N GLN A 669 37.84 20.73 22.45
CA GLN A 669 37.06 21.63 21.58
C GLN A 669 37.63 21.72 20.15
N GLU A 670 38.94 21.56 20.01
CA GLU A 670 39.65 21.57 18.74
C GLU A 670 39.37 20.31 17.92
N GLU A 671 39.37 19.14 18.55
CA GLU A 671 39.02 17.86 17.90
C GLU A 671 37.53 17.83 17.53
N ILE A 672 36.65 18.37 18.38
CA ILE A 672 35.22 18.55 18.05
C ILE A 672 35.06 19.41 16.80
N ARG A 673 35.87 20.48 16.67
CA ARG A 673 35.86 21.35 15.49
C ARG A 673 36.40 20.62 14.25
N ALA A 674 37.48 19.84 14.39
CA ALA A 674 38.04 19.04 13.30
C ALA A 674 37.06 17.98 12.76
N VAL A 675 36.34 17.29 13.64
CA VAL A 675 35.28 16.34 13.25
C VAL A 675 34.11 17.06 12.55
N ARG A 676 33.71 18.25 13.01
CA ARG A 676 32.66 19.05 12.33
C ARG A 676 33.04 19.44 10.91
N GLU A 677 34.32 19.72 10.68
CA GLU A 677 34.83 20.20 9.39
C GLU A 677 35.26 19.05 8.47
N GLY A 678 34.97 17.78 8.84
CA GLY A 678 35.30 16.60 8.05
C GLY A 678 36.81 16.31 7.96
N ARG A 679 37.62 16.98 8.79
CA ARG A 679 39.08 16.83 8.79
C ARG A 679 39.60 15.69 9.68
N ALA A 680 38.70 15.00 10.39
CA ALA A 680 39.03 13.88 11.26
C ALA A 680 37.92 12.82 11.24
N ILE A 681 38.32 11.54 11.32
CA ILE A 681 37.42 10.39 11.34
C ILE A 681 37.26 9.87 12.77
N CYS A 682 36.02 9.62 13.19
CA CYS A 682 35.72 8.93 14.43
C CYS A 682 35.99 7.42 14.25
N SER A 683 36.75 6.81 15.15
CA SER A 683 36.96 5.35 15.16
C SER A 683 36.77 4.79 16.58
N TYR A 684 36.66 3.46 16.67
CA TYR A 684 36.61 2.76 17.95
C TYR A 684 37.84 3.04 18.83
N ASP A 685 39.01 3.13 18.21
CA ASP A 685 40.28 3.36 18.91
C ASP A 685 40.35 4.76 19.56
N ASN A 686 39.55 5.71 19.05
CA ASN A 686 39.61 7.12 19.45
C ASN A 686 38.50 7.50 20.44
N ILE A 687 37.31 6.90 20.33
CA ILE A 687 36.14 7.18 21.19
C ILE A 687 35.56 5.87 21.71
N PRO A 688 36.27 5.16 22.62
CA PRO A 688 35.78 3.88 23.14
C PRO A 688 34.45 4.06 23.88
N ALA A 689 33.64 3.00 23.91
CA ALA A 689 32.51 2.94 24.83
C ALA A 689 33.05 2.92 26.28
N VAL A 690 32.44 3.68 27.18
CA VAL A 690 32.87 3.81 28.58
C VAL A 690 31.72 3.45 29.52
N GLY A 691 32.04 2.96 30.72
CA GLY A 691 31.06 2.57 31.75
C GLY A 691 30.69 1.07 31.73
N ILE A 692 29.75 0.68 32.58
CA ILE A 692 29.34 -0.73 32.79
C ILE A 692 28.84 -1.37 31.49
N ARG A 693 28.28 -0.56 30.59
CA ARG A 693 27.78 -1.00 29.28
C ARG A 693 28.86 -1.15 28.20
N ALA A 694 30.11 -0.75 28.45
CA ALA A 694 31.16 -0.70 27.43
C ALA A 694 31.41 -2.05 26.73
N LYS A 695 31.24 -3.17 27.44
CA LYS A 695 31.40 -4.52 26.88
C LYS A 695 30.26 -4.95 25.94
N ASN A 696 29.10 -4.30 26.05
CA ASN A 696 27.85 -4.71 25.40
C ASN A 696 27.29 -3.64 24.45
N TYR A 697 28.01 -2.55 24.23
CA TYR A 697 27.55 -1.39 23.45
C TYR A 697 28.53 -1.04 22.34
N ILE A 698 28.04 -1.02 21.10
CA ILE A 698 28.81 -0.65 19.90
C ILE A 698 28.31 0.70 19.40
N ARG A 699 29.21 1.67 19.26
CA ARG A 699 28.90 2.99 18.67
C ARG A 699 28.99 2.90 17.14
N SER A 700 28.06 3.54 16.44
CA SER A 700 28.25 3.85 15.02
C SER A 700 29.07 5.13 14.89
N TYR A 701 30.21 5.04 14.23
CA TYR A 701 31.14 6.17 14.04
C TYR A 701 30.96 6.87 12.69
N GLU A 702 30.07 6.36 11.83
CA GLU A 702 29.83 6.85 10.47
C GLU A 702 29.05 8.18 10.45
N ILE A 703 28.34 8.51 11.53
CA ILE A 703 27.43 9.66 11.60
C ILE A 703 27.78 10.52 12.83
N ALA A 704 28.49 11.62 12.62
CA ALA A 704 28.93 12.53 13.69
C ALA A 704 27.79 13.04 14.61
N PRO A 705 26.58 13.40 14.10
CA PRO A 705 25.44 13.72 14.96
C PRO A 705 25.02 12.61 15.92
N LEU A 706 25.13 11.34 15.50
CA LEU A 706 24.76 10.16 16.29
C LEU A 706 25.78 9.89 17.40
N VAL A 707 27.07 10.06 17.08
CA VAL A 707 28.17 10.03 18.06
C VAL A 707 27.98 11.12 19.12
N ARG A 708 27.62 12.35 18.71
CA ARG A 708 27.35 13.46 19.64
C ARG A 708 26.20 13.15 20.61
N TRP A 709 25.12 12.53 20.11
CA TRP A 709 23.97 12.18 20.95
C TRP A 709 24.30 11.03 21.91
N SER A 710 24.97 9.98 21.43
CA SER A 710 25.34 8.82 22.24
C SER A 710 26.31 9.20 23.38
N ILE A 711 27.36 9.99 23.13
CA ILE A 711 28.31 10.43 24.17
C ILE A 711 27.60 11.16 25.32
N LYS A 712 26.68 12.07 25.01
CA LYS A 712 25.93 12.82 26.04
C LYS A 712 24.97 11.95 26.84
N THR A 713 24.40 10.94 26.20
CA THR A 713 23.35 10.10 26.80
C THR A 713 23.96 8.94 27.60
N ASP A 714 25.15 8.47 27.22
CA ASP A 714 25.82 7.33 27.87
C ASP A 714 26.17 7.57 29.33
N ALA A 715 26.57 8.79 29.70
CA ALA A 715 26.84 9.12 31.09
C ALA A 715 25.59 8.87 31.96
N LYS A 716 24.43 9.39 31.51
CA LYS A 716 23.15 9.25 32.20
C LYS A 716 22.65 7.81 32.25
N ILE A 717 22.81 7.07 31.15
CA ILE A 717 22.35 5.67 31.12
C ILE A 717 23.27 4.77 31.95
N ASN A 718 24.58 4.98 31.92
CA ASN A 718 25.49 4.20 32.77
C ASN A 718 25.25 4.49 34.26
N GLU A 719 24.94 5.73 34.63
CA GLU A 719 24.54 6.09 35.99
C GLU A 719 23.24 5.41 36.41
N HIS A 720 22.23 5.40 35.53
CA HIS A 720 20.97 4.71 35.80
C HIS A 720 21.15 3.18 35.90
N VAL A 721 21.94 2.57 35.02
CA VAL A 721 22.25 1.14 35.08
C VAL A 721 23.04 0.80 36.34
N LYS A 722 23.97 1.65 36.76
CA LYS A 722 24.69 1.49 38.03
C LYS A 722 23.72 1.53 39.21
N PHE A 723 22.82 2.52 39.25
CA PHE A 723 21.78 2.62 40.26
C PHE A 723 20.94 1.33 40.33
N CYS A 724 20.44 0.83 39.19
CA CYS A 724 19.67 -0.41 39.16
C CYS A 724 20.47 -1.65 39.58
N PHE A 725 21.78 -1.70 39.30
CA PHE A 725 22.65 -2.80 39.75
C PHE A 725 22.95 -2.75 41.24
N ASP A 726 23.10 -1.55 41.81
CA ASP A 726 23.33 -1.35 43.23
C ASP A 726 22.06 -1.60 44.05
N GLU A 727 20.86 -1.40 43.48
CA GLU A 727 19.56 -1.73 44.10
C GLU A 727 19.23 -3.25 44.05
N TYR A 728 19.88 -3.99 43.15
CA TYR A 728 19.69 -5.44 42.98
C TYR A 728 20.67 -6.28 43.81
N LYS A 729 21.69 -5.65 44.42
CA LYS A 729 22.62 -6.27 45.37
C LYS A 729 22.17 -5.99 46.79
#